data_AF-A0A6B0SX81-F1
#
_entry.id   AF-A0A6B0SX81-F1
#
_cell.length_a   1.000
_cell.length_b   1.000
_cell.length_c   1.000
_cell.angle_alpha   90.00
_cell.angle_beta   90.00
_cell.angle_gamma   90.00
#
_symmetry.space_group_name_H-M   'P 1'
#
loop_
_entity.id
_entity.type
_entity.pdbx_description
1 polymer ?
#
loop_
_entity_poly.entity_id
_entity_poly.type
_entity_poly.pdbx_seq_one_letter_code
_entity_poly.pdbx_strand_id
1 'polypeptide(L)'
;MTDDRGAPYVKRITHEVPQSIRPRWESGEEIPPEEIQDAFDPTVEQLVEAESSGVDLVPVQGPISSGKSWLLAATARRFQRLGKEVLVLSPQKQNRRELVGRLGSLGADVIECPSNRDLCLWDSWKRSSNRFDHGVCSCNGCPYYPENWDELHEHVLNGLSEHMDDESPVVLSQRELIELAENGVVGNCPKYLIRAIDGCSEFDHAVRVATHQKALPDSLVGDGGGPFDPDVVLVDEAHSLAADTDVVSQSVDTDELVADLNAIADGAKYAEGLESVRYGDSIDDVADALIDWSEESSRKEVSPESLLKRGVGVDDLDETLTDVEEGLQSWLGIGSTPDDEVQAALDAVGRIREFVALLRSYLEGEHEFVHARYEQQGNDLNWLAFRRLQDGRESSDYSGEEVFNHWEKTGTHYAISERWGGFLEEHIKQIWEGYSVSRSEKTSASARVRGPLESLQVTTGADLVCGFSATHNQLSDPKRPVDDPRETAHDIVVVEPNLRTSGKDIQTGGASPSREWFQRSVRQAKNESGANLAAVPINKRNSDRWTNLPVEKLRSEDRLGRGTEISGLVPHSRNAIGNKDYEELEIDAVLAGVQVQSPADTARRLIDLWYLLAPRYQTPAEALEESWRMLAQAALSGTIQAAGRFCSEAPTVLFDLPGLVELAGYEFEQASTETDGFPGAFTRAFEERRDQLREDRSVDGVKKSVDHVMEHNSKSPTISQTTSMYERAFGGPTKLSAEDALERALDRGELQLVRGYLRFPNGA
;
A
#
# COMPACT_ATOMS: atom_id res chain seq x y z
N MET A 1 4.53 4.48 32.79
CA MET A 1 5.17 3.15 32.91
C MET A 1 6.33 3.15 31.94
N THR A 2 7.52 2.74 32.36
CA THR A 2 8.63 2.56 31.42
C THR A 2 8.49 1.20 30.76
N ASP A 3 8.85 1.08 29.49
CA ASP A 3 8.98 -0.25 28.90
C ASP A 3 10.19 -1.01 29.48
N ASP A 4 10.40 -2.25 29.04
CA ASP A 4 11.54 -3.08 29.45
C ASP A 4 12.91 -2.44 29.12
N ARG A 5 12.93 -1.29 28.43
CA ARG A 5 14.09 -0.50 28.01
C ARG A 5 14.18 0.88 28.70
N GLY A 6 13.30 1.16 29.67
CA GLY A 6 13.38 2.37 30.49
C GLY A 6 12.78 3.64 29.86
N ALA A 7 12.17 3.57 28.68
CA ALA A 7 11.52 4.72 28.04
C ALA A 7 10.06 4.87 28.53
N PRO A 8 9.60 6.07 28.92
CA PRO A 8 8.19 6.30 29.25
C PRO A 8 7.34 6.03 28.00
N TYR A 9 6.35 5.13 28.13
CA TYR A 9 5.46 4.73 27.04
C TYR A 9 4.00 4.96 27.44
N VAL A 10 3.19 5.44 26.50
CA VAL A 10 1.73 5.55 26.65
C VAL A 10 1.08 4.31 26.05
N LYS A 11 0.27 3.67 26.88
CA LYS A 11 -0.71 2.64 26.49
C LYS A 11 -1.54 3.17 25.31
N ARG A 12 -1.61 2.42 24.20
CA ARG A 12 -2.53 2.67 23.08
C ARG A 12 -3.83 3.33 23.54
N ILE A 13 -4.21 4.41 22.85
CA ILE A 13 -5.44 5.14 23.13
C ILE A 13 -6.55 4.53 22.28
N THR A 14 -7.58 4.01 22.94
CA THR A 14 -8.82 3.58 22.28
C THR A 14 -9.76 4.77 22.15
N HIS A 15 -10.29 4.96 20.94
CA HIS A 15 -11.13 6.07 20.55
C HIS A 15 -12.48 5.56 20.05
N GLU A 16 -13.55 6.08 20.61
CA GLU A 16 -14.92 5.87 20.15
C GLU A 16 -15.60 7.22 19.92
N VAL A 17 -16.71 7.23 19.18
CA VAL A 17 -17.56 8.42 19.07
C VAL A 17 -18.03 8.83 20.47
N PRO A 18 -17.73 10.06 20.94
CA PRO A 18 -18.12 10.52 22.27
C PRO A 18 -19.63 10.47 22.45
N GLN A 19 -20.07 10.03 23.63
CA GLN A 19 -21.50 9.87 23.95
C GLN A 19 -22.31 11.16 23.81
N SER A 20 -21.67 12.32 23.97
CA SER A 20 -22.31 13.64 23.81
C SER A 20 -22.80 13.89 22.38
N ILE A 21 -22.09 13.38 21.38
CA ILE A 21 -22.41 13.60 19.96
C ILE A 21 -22.90 12.33 19.25
N ARG A 22 -22.74 11.15 19.87
CA ARG A 22 -23.05 9.83 19.28
C ARG A 22 -24.43 9.72 18.62
N PRO A 23 -25.55 10.12 19.25
CA PRO A 23 -26.86 9.98 18.61
C PRO A 23 -27.01 10.78 17.30
N ARG A 24 -26.39 11.97 17.26
CA ARG A 24 -26.38 12.84 16.07
C ARG A 24 -25.38 12.37 15.02
N TRP A 25 -24.27 11.80 15.50
CA TRP A 25 -23.26 11.19 14.64
C TRP A 25 -23.84 10.00 13.88
N GLU A 26 -24.52 9.11 14.58
CA GLU A 26 -25.18 7.92 14.03
C GLU A 26 -26.38 8.28 13.14
N SER A 27 -27.12 9.34 13.45
CA SER A 27 -28.23 9.80 12.62
C SER A 27 -27.80 10.59 11.37
N GLY A 28 -26.50 10.88 11.22
CA GLY A 28 -25.97 11.71 10.13
C GLY A 28 -26.30 13.20 10.26
N GLU A 29 -26.91 13.61 11.37
CA GLU A 29 -27.23 15.02 11.63
C GLU A 29 -25.96 15.88 11.62
N GLU A 30 -26.04 17.06 11.01
CA GLU A 30 -24.91 18.00 10.99
C GLU A 30 -24.57 18.45 12.42
N ILE A 31 -23.30 18.28 12.81
CA ILE A 31 -22.78 18.67 14.13
C ILE A 31 -21.80 19.82 13.93
N PRO A 32 -21.99 20.96 14.61
CA PRO A 32 -21.07 22.09 14.53
C PRO A 32 -19.63 21.68 14.88
N PRO A 33 -18.59 22.19 14.18
CA PRO A 33 -17.20 21.86 14.45
C PRO A 33 -16.76 22.11 15.90
N GLU A 34 -17.27 23.17 16.54
CA GLU A 34 -16.98 23.48 17.94
C GLU A 34 -17.49 22.39 18.90
N GLU A 35 -18.71 21.89 18.68
CA GLU A 35 -19.27 20.79 19.49
C GLU A 35 -18.50 19.48 19.27
N ILE A 36 -18.04 19.24 18.04
CA ILE A 36 -17.18 18.10 17.71
C ILE A 36 -15.85 18.20 18.47
N GLN A 37 -15.23 19.39 18.49
CA GLN A 37 -13.99 19.62 19.21
C GLN A 37 -14.16 19.40 20.71
N ASP A 38 -15.14 20.06 21.33
CA ASP A 38 -15.41 19.94 22.77
C ASP A 38 -15.64 18.47 23.18
N ALA A 39 -16.27 17.69 22.30
CA ALA A 39 -16.50 16.27 22.53
C ALA A 39 -15.22 15.43 22.47
N PHE A 40 -14.23 15.80 21.66
CA PHE A 40 -12.96 15.09 21.51
C PHE A 40 -11.85 15.59 22.45
N ASP A 41 -11.99 16.78 23.06
CA ASP A 41 -11.01 17.38 23.97
C ASP A 41 -10.44 16.41 25.04
N PRO A 42 -11.23 15.54 25.70
CA PRO A 42 -10.67 14.59 26.68
C PRO A 42 -9.64 13.61 26.10
N THR A 43 -9.79 13.23 24.82
CA THR A 43 -8.83 12.36 24.13
C THR A 43 -7.65 13.17 23.60
N VAL A 44 -7.89 14.40 23.15
CA VAL A 44 -6.83 15.33 22.73
C VAL A 44 -5.87 15.64 23.89
N GLU A 45 -6.38 15.89 25.09
CA GLU A 45 -5.52 16.18 26.25
C GLU A 45 -4.68 14.97 26.67
N GLN A 46 -5.15 13.72 26.45
CA GLN A 46 -4.31 12.52 26.64
C GLN A 46 -3.14 12.47 25.65
N LEU A 47 -3.35 12.93 24.41
CA LEU A 47 -2.28 13.00 23.39
C LEU A 47 -1.27 14.09 23.71
N VAL A 48 -1.72 15.25 24.23
CA VAL A 48 -0.84 16.31 24.71
C VAL A 48 -0.03 15.86 25.94
N GLU A 49 -0.66 15.16 26.88
CA GLU A 49 0.03 14.60 28.05
C GLU A 49 1.12 13.58 27.65
N ALA A 50 0.88 12.81 26.58
CA ALA A 50 1.85 11.87 26.04
C ALA A 50 3.12 12.56 25.53
N GLU A 51 2.98 13.66 24.78
CA GLU A 51 4.11 14.50 24.34
C GLU A 51 4.92 15.00 25.53
N SER A 52 4.24 15.59 26.51
CA SER A 52 4.89 16.16 27.71
C SER A 52 5.52 15.10 28.61
N SER A 53 5.13 13.84 28.46
CA SER A 53 5.70 12.68 29.15
C SER A 53 6.93 12.08 28.44
N GLY A 54 7.32 12.63 27.28
CA GLY A 54 8.45 12.16 26.49
C GLY A 54 8.18 10.85 25.74
N VAL A 55 6.93 10.61 25.34
CA VAL A 55 6.56 9.45 24.52
C VAL A 55 6.82 9.77 23.05
N ASP A 56 7.50 8.87 22.36
CA ASP A 56 7.92 9.01 20.96
C ASP A 56 6.85 8.54 19.95
N LEU A 57 6.04 7.54 20.33
CA LEU A 57 5.02 6.94 19.47
C LEU A 57 3.73 6.65 20.24
N VAL A 58 2.60 7.17 19.73
CA VAL A 58 1.26 6.91 20.30
C VAL A 58 0.31 6.35 19.23
N PRO A 59 -0.10 5.06 19.33
CA PRO A 59 -1.16 4.52 18.50
C PRO A 59 -2.55 4.91 19.03
N VAL A 60 -3.39 5.45 18.15
CA VAL A 60 -4.78 5.85 18.40
C VAL A 60 -5.70 4.96 17.56
N GLN A 61 -6.34 4.00 18.23
CA GLN A 61 -7.22 3.02 17.60
C GLN A 61 -8.68 3.40 17.80
N GLY A 62 -9.48 3.36 16.73
CA GLY A 62 -10.95 3.50 16.84
C GLY A 62 -11.67 2.94 15.62
N PRO A 63 -12.95 2.54 15.71
CA PRO A 63 -13.65 1.89 14.61
C PRO A 63 -13.71 2.75 13.33
N ILE A 64 -14.00 2.14 12.19
CA ILE A 64 -14.24 2.89 10.94
C ILE A 64 -15.37 3.91 11.18
N SER A 65 -15.27 5.11 10.60
CA SER A 65 -16.23 6.20 10.79
C SER A 65 -16.39 6.72 12.24
N SER A 66 -15.48 6.37 13.17
CA SER A 66 -15.50 6.88 14.56
C SER A 66 -15.06 8.35 14.74
N GLY A 67 -14.86 9.09 13.63
CA GLY A 67 -14.40 10.47 13.66
C GLY A 67 -12.90 10.65 13.93
N LYS A 68 -12.06 9.62 13.72
CA LYS A 68 -10.59 9.73 13.93
C LYS A 68 -9.94 10.91 13.19
N SER A 69 -10.39 11.20 11.97
CA SER A 69 -9.87 12.34 11.20
C SER A 69 -10.28 13.69 11.81
N TRP A 70 -11.41 13.76 12.52
CA TRP A 70 -11.78 14.93 13.31
C TRP A 70 -11.00 15.01 14.62
N LEU A 71 -10.79 13.88 15.31
CA LEU A 71 -9.90 13.82 16.47
C LEU A 71 -8.47 14.26 16.10
N LEU A 72 -7.96 13.81 14.95
CA LEU A 72 -6.66 14.21 14.41
C LEU A 72 -6.62 15.72 14.17
N ALA A 73 -7.64 16.28 13.50
CA ALA A 73 -7.72 17.72 13.25
C ALA A 73 -7.79 18.55 14.55
N ALA A 74 -8.58 18.10 15.53
CA ALA A 74 -8.65 18.72 16.86
C ALA A 74 -7.31 18.64 17.61
N THR A 75 -6.61 17.51 17.49
CA THR A 75 -5.27 17.31 18.05
C THR A 75 -4.25 18.26 17.42
N ALA A 76 -4.25 18.38 16.09
CA ALA A 76 -3.37 19.30 15.37
C ALA A 76 -3.60 20.75 15.80
N ARG A 77 -4.87 21.18 15.85
CA ARG A 77 -5.25 22.52 16.32
C ARG A 77 -4.77 22.77 17.75
N ARG A 78 -4.88 21.75 18.62
CA ARG A 78 -4.46 21.88 20.01
C ARG A 78 -2.95 22.08 20.13
N PHE A 79 -2.15 21.30 19.40
CA PHE A 79 -0.70 21.47 19.37
C PHE A 79 -0.28 22.81 18.76
N GLN A 80 -0.91 23.23 17.67
CA GLN A 80 -0.71 24.58 17.11
C GLN A 80 -0.95 25.68 18.16
N ARG A 81 -2.04 25.60 18.94
CA ARG A 81 -2.33 26.56 20.03
C ARG A 81 -1.31 26.53 21.17
N LEU A 82 -0.57 25.43 21.31
CA LEU A 82 0.54 25.30 22.26
C LEU A 82 1.86 25.83 21.67
N GLY A 83 1.85 26.36 20.44
CA GLY A 83 3.03 26.87 19.75
C GLY A 83 3.93 25.77 19.20
N LYS A 84 3.36 24.61 18.85
CA LYS A 84 4.08 23.47 18.27
C LYS A 84 3.99 23.48 16.75
N GLU A 85 5.07 23.08 16.10
CA GLU A 85 5.11 22.81 14.67
C GLU A 85 4.49 21.43 14.39
N VAL A 86 3.42 21.39 13.59
CA VAL A 86 2.63 20.17 13.38
C VAL A 86 2.65 19.76 11.91
N LEU A 87 3.01 18.50 11.67
CA LEU A 87 2.86 17.83 10.38
C LEU A 87 1.73 16.81 10.42
N VAL A 88 0.71 17.02 9.61
CA VAL A 88 -0.35 16.04 9.37
C VAL A 88 -0.07 15.29 8.07
N LEU A 89 -0.02 13.97 8.17
CA LEU A 89 0.19 13.07 7.06
C LEU A 89 -1.06 12.26 6.77
N SER A 90 -1.38 12.16 5.50
CA SER A 90 -2.54 11.44 5.01
C SER A 90 -2.14 10.44 3.92
N PRO A 91 -2.86 9.34 3.74
CA PRO A 91 -2.45 8.32 2.77
C PRO A 91 -2.60 8.81 1.32
N GLN A 92 -3.54 9.72 1.04
CA GLN A 92 -3.94 10.07 -0.31
C GLN A 92 -4.36 11.54 -0.45
N LYS A 93 -4.35 12.03 -1.69
CA LYS A 93 -4.71 13.43 -2.03
C LYS A 93 -6.12 13.82 -1.58
N GLN A 94 -7.11 12.91 -1.62
CA GLN A 94 -8.46 13.21 -1.15
C GLN A 94 -8.51 13.36 0.37
N ASN A 95 -7.97 12.39 1.12
CA ASN A 95 -7.86 12.48 2.59
C ASN A 95 -7.20 13.79 3.02
N ARG A 96 -6.11 14.17 2.34
CA ARG A 96 -5.41 15.44 2.57
C ARG A 96 -6.35 16.64 2.45
N ARG A 97 -7.12 16.74 1.35
CA ARG A 97 -8.06 17.85 1.10
C ARG A 97 -9.19 17.90 2.13
N GLU A 98 -9.73 16.74 2.50
CA GLU A 98 -10.74 16.65 3.57
C GLU A 98 -10.18 17.11 4.92
N LEU A 99 -8.95 16.73 5.25
CA LEU A 99 -8.28 17.17 6.48
C LEU A 99 -8.03 18.67 6.49
N VAL A 100 -7.60 19.27 5.38
CA VAL A 100 -7.46 20.74 5.25
C VAL A 100 -8.80 21.42 5.52
N GLY A 101 -9.90 20.93 4.95
CA GLY A 101 -11.24 21.47 5.20
C GLY A 101 -11.69 21.33 6.66
N ARG A 102 -11.41 20.18 7.31
CA ARG A 102 -11.73 19.96 8.74
C ARG A 102 -10.93 20.89 9.65
N LEU A 103 -9.62 21.02 9.41
CA LEU A 103 -8.74 21.93 10.16
C LEU A 103 -9.19 23.38 10.02
N GLY A 104 -9.50 23.83 8.80
CA GLY A 104 -10.04 25.16 8.55
C GLY A 104 -11.39 25.39 9.24
N SER A 105 -12.28 24.39 9.23
CA SER A 105 -13.59 24.47 9.91
C SER A 105 -13.46 24.52 11.43
N LEU A 106 -12.42 23.90 11.98
CA LEU A 106 -12.07 24.04 13.38
C LEU A 106 -11.36 25.35 13.66
N GLY A 107 -10.92 26.11 12.66
CA GLY A 107 -10.15 27.34 12.83
C GLY A 107 -8.74 27.10 13.35
N ALA A 108 -8.04 26.21 12.66
CA ALA A 108 -6.58 26.12 12.65
C ALA A 108 -6.01 26.88 11.45
N ASP A 109 -4.81 27.45 11.59
CA ASP A 109 -4.06 27.95 10.44
C ASP A 109 -3.40 26.78 9.72
N VAL A 110 -3.57 26.69 8.41
CA VAL A 110 -3.24 25.49 7.62
C VAL A 110 -2.46 25.86 6.37
N ILE A 111 -1.38 25.12 6.12
CA ILE A 111 -0.65 25.13 4.85
C ILE A 111 -0.75 23.74 4.24
N GLU A 112 -1.52 23.60 3.15
CA GLU A 112 -1.51 22.37 2.38
C GLU A 112 -0.18 22.23 1.64
N CYS A 113 0.36 21.01 1.62
CA CYS A 113 1.58 20.66 0.91
C CYS A 113 1.27 19.64 -0.22
N PRO A 114 0.66 20.05 -1.36
CA PRO A 114 0.40 19.16 -2.50
C PRO A 114 1.67 18.71 -3.24
N SER A 115 1.55 17.75 -4.16
CA SER A 115 2.69 17.40 -5.02
C SER A 115 3.03 18.57 -5.95
N ASN A 116 4.30 18.71 -6.35
CA ASN A 116 4.73 19.80 -7.23
C ASN A 116 3.97 19.78 -8.58
N ARG A 117 3.62 18.59 -9.07
CA ARG A 117 2.74 18.43 -10.24
C ARG A 117 1.35 19.04 -10.04
N ASP A 118 0.78 18.92 -8.84
CA ASP A 118 -0.54 19.47 -8.52
C ASP A 118 -0.51 21.00 -8.46
N LEU A 119 0.62 21.59 -8.04
CA LEU A 119 0.87 23.02 -7.93
C LEU A 119 1.34 23.68 -9.25
N CYS A 120 1.81 22.90 -10.22
CA CYS A 120 2.35 23.45 -11.47
C CYS A 120 1.25 24.17 -12.28
N LEU A 121 1.49 25.47 -12.54
CA LEU A 121 0.68 26.33 -13.41
C LEU A 121 1.06 26.23 -14.89
N TRP A 122 2.25 25.68 -15.19
CA TRP A 122 2.74 25.59 -16.56
C TRP A 122 2.14 24.38 -17.29
N ASP A 123 0.97 24.62 -17.89
CA ASP A 123 0.09 23.58 -18.41
C ASP A 123 0.71 22.69 -19.51
N SER A 124 1.60 23.25 -20.34
CA SER A 124 2.34 22.47 -21.34
C SER A 124 3.32 21.51 -20.67
N TRP A 125 4.13 21.99 -19.71
CA TRP A 125 5.07 21.17 -18.95
C TRP A 125 4.36 20.08 -18.14
N LYS A 126 3.25 20.44 -17.50
CA LYS A 126 2.42 19.53 -16.70
C LYS A 126 1.89 18.32 -17.48
N ARG A 127 1.71 18.47 -18.80
CA ARG A 127 1.21 17.43 -19.71
C ARG A 127 2.33 16.60 -20.35
N SER A 128 3.50 17.18 -20.57
CA SER A 128 4.62 16.51 -21.26
C SER A 128 5.66 15.90 -20.30
N SER A 129 5.77 16.40 -19.07
CA SER A 129 6.78 15.95 -18.10
C SER A 129 6.19 15.09 -17.00
N ASN A 130 7.00 14.13 -16.54
CA ASN A 130 6.74 13.32 -15.36
C ASN A 130 7.51 13.80 -14.12
N ARG A 131 8.38 14.81 -14.25
CA ARG A 131 9.28 15.29 -13.18
C ARG A 131 9.05 16.76 -12.84
N PHE A 132 9.04 17.07 -11.55
CA PHE A 132 8.62 18.38 -11.01
C PHE A 132 9.44 18.80 -9.77
N ASP A 133 10.76 18.59 -9.72
CA ASP A 133 11.63 19.03 -8.60
C ASP A 133 12.19 20.45 -8.78
N HIS A 134 13.10 20.89 -7.90
CA HIS A 134 13.69 22.24 -7.98
C HIS A 134 14.60 22.38 -9.19
N GLY A 135 15.58 21.49 -9.36
CA GLY A 135 16.56 21.55 -10.46
C GLY A 135 15.91 21.62 -11.84
N VAL A 136 14.79 20.89 -12.04
CA VAL A 136 14.00 21.01 -13.27
C VAL A 136 13.31 22.37 -13.36
N CYS A 137 12.58 22.77 -12.31
CA CYS A 137 11.75 23.98 -12.35
C CYS A 137 12.54 25.28 -12.33
N SER A 138 13.79 25.30 -11.84
CA SER A 138 14.66 26.49 -11.80
C SER A 138 15.33 26.81 -13.12
N CYS A 139 15.41 25.83 -14.01
CA CYS A 139 16.26 25.91 -15.20
C CYS A 139 15.47 25.78 -16.51
N ASN A 140 14.24 25.25 -16.46
CA ASN A 140 13.42 24.97 -17.63
C ASN A 140 12.75 26.19 -18.28
N GLY A 141 13.18 27.41 -17.94
CA GLY A 141 12.62 28.65 -18.49
C GLY A 141 11.14 28.86 -18.15
N CYS A 142 10.66 28.27 -17.06
CA CYS A 142 9.28 28.43 -16.60
C CYS A 142 8.97 29.91 -16.36
N PRO A 143 7.94 30.50 -17.02
CA PRO A 143 7.58 31.91 -16.83
C PRO A 143 7.03 32.22 -15.43
N TYR A 144 6.75 31.18 -14.63
CA TYR A 144 6.29 31.32 -13.25
C TYR A 144 7.42 31.17 -12.23
N TYR A 145 8.63 30.77 -12.65
CA TYR A 145 9.75 30.62 -11.72
C TYR A 145 10.19 31.99 -11.16
N PRO A 146 10.38 32.15 -9.85
CA PRO A 146 10.78 33.43 -9.27
C PRO A 146 12.24 33.75 -9.60
N GLU A 147 12.47 34.82 -10.35
CA GLU A 147 13.81 35.36 -10.60
C GLU A 147 14.31 36.23 -9.43
N ASN A 148 13.40 36.80 -8.65
CA ASN A 148 13.69 37.64 -7.48
C ASN A 148 12.91 37.17 -6.23
N TRP A 149 13.64 36.69 -5.23
CA TRP A 149 13.07 36.17 -3.97
C TRP A 149 12.45 37.26 -3.09
N ASP A 150 13.01 38.47 -3.09
CA ASP A 150 12.50 39.58 -2.29
C ASP A 150 11.14 40.05 -2.84
N GLU A 151 11.01 40.13 -4.16
CA GLU A 151 9.73 40.45 -4.83
C GLU A 151 8.69 39.36 -4.60
N LEU A 152 9.08 38.08 -4.65
CA LEU A 152 8.20 36.96 -4.32
C LEU A 152 7.69 37.07 -2.87
N HIS A 153 8.56 37.41 -1.91
CA HIS A 153 8.21 37.56 -0.51
C HIS A 153 7.28 38.77 -0.29
N GLU A 154 7.55 39.93 -0.92
CA GLU A 154 6.63 41.07 -0.90
C GLU A 154 5.26 40.73 -1.52
N HIS A 155 5.24 39.95 -2.61
CA HIS A 155 4.00 39.48 -3.21
C HIS A 155 3.22 38.53 -2.30
N VAL A 156 3.91 37.63 -1.60
CA VAL A 156 3.30 36.77 -0.59
C VAL A 156 2.69 37.63 0.52
N LEU A 157 3.45 38.56 1.11
CA LEU A 157 2.93 39.43 2.16
C LEU A 157 1.71 40.26 1.70
N ASN A 158 1.75 40.81 0.48
CA ASN A 158 0.63 41.57 -0.07
C ASN A 158 -0.59 40.67 -0.34
N GLY A 159 -0.41 39.51 -0.96
CA GLY A 159 -1.50 38.57 -1.25
C GLY A 159 -2.11 37.96 0.01
N LEU A 160 -1.26 37.66 1.01
CA LEU A 160 -1.70 37.19 2.32
C LEU A 160 -2.42 38.29 3.11
N SER A 161 -2.04 39.57 2.98
CA SER A 161 -2.75 40.66 3.66
C SER A 161 -4.23 40.79 3.25
N GLU A 162 -4.60 40.29 2.06
CA GLU A 162 -5.99 40.21 1.61
C GLU A 162 -6.72 38.97 2.15
N HIS A 163 -5.98 37.95 2.60
CA HIS A 163 -6.49 36.68 3.16
C HIS A 163 -6.42 36.64 4.70
N MET A 164 -5.65 37.53 5.31
CA MET A 164 -5.49 37.72 6.74
C MET A 164 -6.45 38.82 7.23
N ASP A 165 -7.73 38.50 7.38
CA ASP A 165 -8.60 39.30 8.24
C ASP A 165 -8.20 39.05 9.71
N ASP A 166 -8.10 40.11 10.53
CA ASP A 166 -7.51 40.14 11.90
C ASP A 166 -8.05 39.08 12.91
N GLU A 167 -9.11 38.33 12.59
CA GLU A 167 -9.73 37.34 13.48
C GLU A 167 -10.03 35.97 12.84
N SER A 168 -9.71 35.75 11.56
CA SER A 168 -10.04 34.50 10.85
C SER A 168 -8.82 33.58 10.67
N PRO A 169 -9.00 32.25 10.80
CA PRO A 169 -7.95 31.28 10.53
C PRO A 169 -7.52 31.32 9.07
N VAL A 170 -6.23 31.25 8.79
CA VAL A 170 -5.70 31.26 7.43
C VAL A 170 -5.59 29.84 6.89
N VAL A 171 -6.30 29.55 5.81
CA VAL A 171 -6.29 28.23 5.16
C VAL A 171 -5.73 28.35 3.76
N LEU A 172 -4.47 27.97 3.58
CA LEU A 172 -3.80 27.94 2.29
C LEU A 172 -3.90 26.53 1.68
N SER A 173 -5.07 26.19 1.11
CA SER A 173 -5.21 24.94 0.37
C SER A 173 -4.54 25.01 -1.00
N GLN A 174 -4.44 23.89 -1.70
CA GLN A 174 -3.97 23.80 -3.08
C GLN A 174 -4.64 24.88 -3.96
N ARG A 175 -5.94 25.12 -3.78
CA ARG A 175 -6.69 26.08 -4.58
C ARG A 175 -6.26 27.51 -4.24
N GLU A 176 -6.25 27.88 -2.97
CA GLU A 176 -5.86 29.23 -2.53
C GLU A 176 -4.39 29.53 -2.88
N LEU A 177 -3.49 28.55 -2.78
CA LEU A 177 -2.09 28.69 -3.23
C LEU A 177 -1.96 28.94 -4.74
N ILE A 178 -2.83 28.32 -5.54
CA ILE A 178 -2.91 28.56 -6.99
C ILE A 178 -3.51 29.94 -7.26
N GLU A 179 -4.61 30.30 -6.60
CA GLU A 179 -5.26 31.61 -6.75
C GLU A 179 -4.32 32.77 -6.36
N LEU A 180 -3.56 32.63 -5.26
CA LEU A 180 -2.52 33.57 -4.84
C LEU A 180 -1.45 33.77 -5.92
N ALA A 181 -1.07 32.70 -6.62
CA ALA A 181 -0.11 32.77 -7.72
C ALA A 181 -0.71 33.32 -9.03
N GLU A 182 -1.98 33.02 -9.30
CA GLU A 182 -2.70 33.41 -10.52
C GLU A 182 -3.11 34.90 -10.52
N ASN A 183 -3.03 35.59 -9.38
CA ASN A 183 -3.30 37.03 -9.23
C ASN A 183 -2.33 37.98 -9.99
N GLY A 184 -1.59 37.47 -10.99
CA GLY A 184 -1.29 38.23 -12.19
C GLY A 184 0.17 38.66 -12.43
N VAL A 185 1.16 37.97 -11.87
CA VAL A 185 2.59 38.36 -12.05
C VAL A 185 3.43 37.17 -12.53
N VAL A 186 4.18 37.39 -13.62
CA VAL A 186 5.29 36.52 -14.07
C VAL A 186 6.27 36.35 -12.91
N GLY A 187 6.70 35.13 -12.62
CA GLY A 187 7.58 34.84 -11.47
C GLY A 187 6.90 34.37 -10.18
N ASN A 188 5.57 34.24 -10.14
CA ASN A 188 4.83 33.72 -8.98
C ASN A 188 4.44 32.24 -9.14
N CYS A 189 5.31 31.31 -8.76
CA CYS A 189 5.00 29.88 -8.78
C CYS A 189 4.48 29.39 -7.41
N PRO A 190 3.33 28.68 -7.34
CA PRO A 190 2.75 28.23 -6.07
C PRO A 190 3.69 27.39 -5.20
N LYS A 191 4.58 26.59 -5.81
CA LYS A 191 5.60 25.82 -5.07
C LYS A 191 6.52 26.74 -4.25
N TYR A 192 6.98 27.84 -4.86
CA TYR A 192 7.91 28.76 -4.22
C TYR A 192 7.20 29.79 -3.33
N LEU A 193 5.90 30.02 -3.53
CA LEU A 193 5.07 30.74 -2.57
C LEU A 193 5.07 30.05 -1.20
N ILE A 194 4.95 28.71 -1.16
CA ILE A 194 5.05 27.94 0.10
C ILE A 194 6.38 28.25 0.82
N ARG A 195 7.50 28.28 0.08
CA ARG A 195 8.81 28.64 0.64
C ARG A 195 8.85 30.07 1.18
N ALA A 196 8.23 31.02 0.49
CA ALA A 196 8.18 32.40 0.95
C ALA A 196 7.27 32.58 2.18
N ILE A 197 6.21 31.77 2.31
CA ILE A 197 5.35 31.70 3.51
C ILE A 197 6.13 31.19 4.72
N ASP A 198 7.08 30.27 4.53
CA ASP A 198 7.96 29.78 5.61
C ASP A 198 8.83 30.89 6.23
N GLY A 199 8.99 32.02 5.54
CA GLY A 199 9.69 33.20 6.05
C GLY A 199 8.79 34.18 6.82
N CYS A 200 7.49 33.89 6.97
CA CYS A 200 6.50 34.76 7.61
C CYS A 200 6.17 34.27 9.02
N SER A 201 6.43 35.11 10.02
CA SER A 201 6.23 34.80 11.45
C SER A 201 4.79 34.40 11.81
N GLU A 202 3.83 34.85 11.02
CA GLU A 202 2.41 34.57 11.17
C GLU A 202 2.07 33.09 10.90
N PHE A 203 2.99 32.35 10.26
CA PHE A 203 2.82 30.94 9.91
C PHE A 203 3.82 30.01 10.62
N ASP A 204 4.62 30.52 11.57
CA ASP A 204 5.62 29.73 12.32
C ASP A 204 5.01 28.46 12.95
N HIS A 205 3.72 28.50 13.32
CA HIS A 205 3.00 27.37 13.92
C HIS A 205 1.84 26.87 13.06
N ALA A 206 1.82 27.17 11.76
CA ALA A 206 0.78 26.68 10.86
C ALA A 206 0.83 25.15 10.74
N VAL A 207 -0.34 24.50 10.73
CA VAL A 207 -0.43 23.05 10.56
C VAL A 207 -0.14 22.73 9.09
N ARG A 208 0.93 21.95 8.84
CA ARG A 208 1.22 21.47 7.49
C ARG A 208 0.49 20.18 7.21
N VAL A 209 -0.11 20.06 6.03
CA VAL A 209 -0.85 18.84 5.64
C VAL A 209 -0.29 18.26 4.35
N ALA A 210 0.24 17.05 4.41
CA ALA A 210 0.86 16.37 3.27
C ALA A 210 0.36 14.93 3.09
N THR A 211 0.79 14.27 2.02
CA THR A 211 0.60 12.83 1.85
C THR A 211 1.78 12.04 2.40
N HIS A 212 1.59 10.77 2.77
CA HIS A 212 2.67 9.86 3.22
C HIS A 212 3.90 9.88 2.31
N GLN A 213 3.66 9.79 0.99
CA GLN A 213 4.72 9.81 -0.03
C GLN A 213 5.51 11.12 -0.09
N LYS A 214 4.94 12.23 0.40
CA LYS A 214 5.61 13.53 0.44
C LYS A 214 6.39 13.74 1.74
N ALA A 215 6.15 12.91 2.75
CA ALA A 215 6.69 13.12 4.10
C ALA A 215 8.12 12.59 4.31
N LEU A 216 8.61 11.84 3.33
CA LEU A 216 9.88 11.12 3.38
C LEU A 216 10.87 11.84 2.46
N PRO A 217 12.17 11.75 2.75
CA PRO A 217 13.14 12.82 2.54
C PRO A 217 13.15 13.27 1.07
N ASP A 218 13.33 14.58 0.87
CA ASP A 218 13.45 15.32 -0.41
C ASP A 218 12.19 16.03 -0.94
N SER A 219 11.02 15.89 -0.31
CA SER A 219 9.77 16.47 -0.89
C SER A 219 8.96 17.43 0.00
N LEU A 220 9.18 17.46 1.31
CA LEU A 220 8.74 18.57 2.19
C LEU A 220 9.77 19.69 2.26
N VAL A 221 11.03 19.37 1.98
CA VAL A 221 12.16 20.29 1.88
C VAL A 221 12.38 20.53 0.40
N GLY A 222 12.04 21.72 -0.10
CA GLY A 222 12.50 22.11 -1.43
C GLY A 222 13.97 22.46 -1.35
N ASP A 223 14.79 21.92 -2.26
CA ASP A 223 16.23 22.22 -2.38
C ASP A 223 16.52 23.71 -2.17
N GLY A 224 17.09 24.04 -1.00
CA GLY A 224 17.47 25.40 -0.59
C GLY A 224 16.64 26.06 0.52
N GLY A 225 15.54 25.45 0.98
CA GLY A 225 14.87 25.78 2.25
C GLY A 225 15.35 24.81 3.35
N GLY A 226 15.51 25.28 4.59
CA GLY A 226 15.83 24.39 5.70
C GLY A 226 14.78 23.28 5.87
N PRO A 227 15.12 22.15 6.50
CA PRO A 227 14.14 21.11 6.77
C PRO A 227 13.00 21.67 7.62
N PHE A 228 11.75 21.39 7.24
CA PHE A 228 10.63 21.54 8.16
C PHE A 228 10.84 20.50 9.27
N ASP A 229 10.98 20.96 10.51
CA ASP A 229 11.39 20.17 11.68
C ASP A 229 10.22 20.12 12.69
N PRO A 230 9.12 19.43 12.35
CA PRO A 230 7.92 19.45 13.17
C PRO A 230 8.16 18.83 14.55
N ASP A 231 7.70 19.48 15.61
CA ASP A 231 7.63 18.87 16.95
C ASP A 231 6.76 17.59 16.95
N VAL A 232 5.64 17.62 16.21
CA VAL A 232 4.62 16.57 16.23
C VAL A 232 4.21 16.14 14.84
N VAL A 233 4.21 14.82 14.60
CA VAL A 233 3.70 14.21 13.37
C VAL A 233 2.45 13.40 13.64
N LEU A 234 1.35 13.74 12.98
CA LEU A 234 0.07 13.05 13.08
C LEU A 234 -0.20 12.28 11.79
N VAL A 235 -0.29 10.95 11.87
CA VAL A 235 -0.40 10.06 10.71
C VAL A 235 -1.81 9.48 10.62
N ASP A 236 -2.60 9.94 9.64
CA ASP A 236 -3.88 9.34 9.29
C ASP A 236 -3.68 7.99 8.59
N GLU A 237 -4.51 7.02 8.89
CA GLU A 237 -4.39 5.64 8.41
C GLU A 237 -2.97 5.05 8.54
N ALA A 238 -2.39 5.18 9.73
CA ALA A 238 -0.99 4.83 10.02
C ALA A 238 -0.59 3.40 9.67
N HIS A 239 -1.54 2.45 9.67
CA HIS A 239 -1.30 1.07 9.22
C HIS A 239 -0.77 1.01 7.77
N SER A 240 -1.19 1.94 6.90
CA SER A 240 -0.79 1.96 5.50
C SER A 240 0.68 2.36 5.33
N LEU A 241 1.12 3.40 6.06
CA LEU A 241 2.52 3.84 6.08
C LEU A 241 3.42 2.80 6.74
N ALA A 242 2.99 2.25 7.88
CA ALA A 242 3.81 1.32 8.64
C ALA A 242 4.08 0.00 7.89
N ALA A 243 3.19 -0.43 6.99
CA ALA A 243 3.38 -1.65 6.20
C ALA A 243 4.14 -1.42 4.88
N ASP A 244 4.51 -0.18 4.56
CA ASP A 244 5.12 0.18 3.30
C ASP A 244 6.64 -0.06 3.33
N THR A 245 7.09 -1.16 2.71
CA THR A 245 8.50 -1.53 2.62
C THR A 245 9.28 -0.61 1.67
N ASP A 246 8.59 0.06 0.75
CA ASP A 246 9.21 0.96 -0.23
C ASP A 246 9.71 2.25 0.44
N VAL A 247 9.15 2.61 1.60
CA VAL A 247 9.65 3.71 2.45
C VAL A 247 11.02 3.41 3.06
N VAL A 248 11.37 2.13 3.18
CA VAL A 248 12.60 1.67 3.83
C VAL A 248 13.66 1.27 2.81
N SER A 249 13.25 1.00 1.56
CA SER A 249 14.11 0.49 0.49
C SER A 249 14.03 1.40 -0.72
N GLN A 250 15.16 1.97 -1.13
CA GLN A 250 15.26 2.77 -2.36
C GLN A 250 15.76 1.89 -3.50
N SER A 251 14.88 1.56 -4.45
CA SER A 251 15.22 0.75 -5.61
C SER A 251 16.10 1.51 -6.59
N VAL A 252 17.03 0.80 -7.22
CA VAL A 252 17.93 1.33 -8.24
C VAL A 252 17.59 0.67 -9.57
N ASP A 253 17.26 1.49 -10.57
CA ASP A 253 17.13 1.06 -11.96
C ASP A 253 18.43 1.40 -12.70
N THR A 254 19.23 0.38 -12.98
CA THR A 254 20.53 0.56 -13.65
C THR A 254 20.39 1.02 -15.09
N ASP A 255 19.30 0.70 -15.77
CA ASP A 255 19.08 1.14 -17.15
C ASP A 255 18.74 2.63 -17.18
N GLU A 256 17.97 3.12 -16.19
CA GLU A 256 17.73 4.56 -16.00
C GLU A 256 19.02 5.30 -15.67
N LEU A 257 19.87 4.79 -14.76
CA LEU A 257 21.15 5.41 -14.44
C LEU A 257 22.10 5.49 -15.64
N VAL A 258 22.15 4.45 -16.47
CA VAL A 258 22.97 4.46 -17.70
C VAL A 258 22.42 5.47 -18.71
N ALA A 259 21.09 5.54 -18.89
CA ALA A 259 20.46 6.54 -19.74
C ALA A 259 20.76 7.96 -19.24
N ASP A 260 20.76 8.16 -17.92
CA ASP A 260 21.08 9.43 -17.28
C ASP A 260 22.53 9.85 -17.52
N LEU A 261 23.51 8.98 -17.32
CA LEU A 261 24.91 9.31 -17.60
C LEU A 261 25.14 9.66 -19.08
N ASN A 262 24.48 8.95 -20.00
CA ASN A 262 24.55 9.28 -21.43
C ASN A 262 23.92 10.65 -21.71
N ALA A 263 22.79 10.99 -21.08
CA ALA A 263 22.17 12.30 -21.21
C ALA A 263 23.08 13.42 -20.67
N ILE A 264 23.77 13.19 -19.55
CA ILE A 264 24.77 14.12 -19.00
C ILE A 264 25.91 14.32 -20.00
N ALA A 265 26.48 13.23 -20.55
CA ALA A 265 27.57 13.29 -21.51
C ALA A 265 27.16 14.03 -22.79
N ASP A 266 25.97 13.76 -23.33
CA ASP A 266 25.45 14.39 -24.53
C ASP A 266 25.15 15.88 -24.31
N GLY A 267 24.50 16.25 -23.19
CA GLY A 267 24.25 17.65 -22.85
C GLY A 267 25.53 18.45 -22.62
N ALA A 268 26.54 17.84 -21.98
CA ALA A 268 27.85 18.46 -21.79
C ALA A 268 28.60 18.68 -23.12
N LYS A 269 28.48 17.73 -24.08
CA LYS A 269 29.02 17.87 -25.44
C LYS A 269 28.29 18.95 -26.23
N TYR A 270 26.97 19.05 -26.06
CA TYR A 270 26.10 19.97 -26.78
C TYR A 270 26.32 21.45 -26.40
N ALA A 271 26.60 21.74 -25.13
CA ALA A 271 26.75 23.10 -24.61
C ALA A 271 27.99 23.90 -25.10
N GLU A 272 28.64 23.53 -26.23
CA GLU A 272 29.84 24.11 -26.87
C GLU A 272 30.55 25.21 -26.05
N GLY A 273 31.42 24.82 -25.11
CA GLY A 273 32.17 25.78 -24.30
C GLY A 273 32.74 25.25 -22.99
N LEU A 274 32.20 24.15 -22.45
CA LEU A 274 32.82 23.41 -21.36
C LEU A 274 34.14 22.79 -21.84
N GLU A 275 35.08 22.54 -20.94
CA GLU A 275 36.26 21.69 -21.19
C GLU A 275 35.80 20.23 -21.50
N SER A 276 35.09 20.02 -22.62
CA SER A 276 34.30 18.82 -22.96
C SER A 276 35.14 17.55 -23.12
N VAL A 277 36.46 17.69 -23.14
CA VAL A 277 37.43 16.60 -23.20
C VAL A 277 37.89 16.16 -21.79
N ARG A 278 37.72 16.97 -20.74
CA ARG A 278 38.20 16.64 -19.39
C ARG A 278 37.17 15.86 -18.57
N TYR A 279 35.90 16.25 -18.65
CA TYR A 279 34.81 15.64 -17.89
C TYR A 279 34.11 14.50 -18.66
N GLY A 280 34.16 14.54 -20.00
CA GLY A 280 33.61 13.49 -20.87
C GLY A 280 34.23 12.13 -20.57
N ASP A 281 35.56 12.05 -20.50
CA ASP A 281 36.27 10.80 -20.19
C ASP A 281 35.87 10.25 -18.79
N SER A 282 35.65 11.12 -17.80
CA SER A 282 35.28 10.68 -16.43
C SER A 282 33.82 10.21 -16.35
N ILE A 283 32.89 10.87 -17.04
CA ILE A 283 31.49 10.43 -17.13
C ILE A 283 31.37 9.15 -17.96
N ASP A 284 32.09 9.08 -19.08
CA ASP A 284 32.13 7.90 -19.95
C ASP A 284 32.73 6.69 -19.20
N ASP A 285 33.80 6.87 -18.42
CA ASP A 285 34.38 5.80 -17.56
C ASP A 285 33.38 5.29 -16.50
N VAL A 286 32.60 6.18 -15.88
CA VAL A 286 31.56 5.81 -14.92
C VAL A 286 30.37 5.13 -15.61
N ALA A 287 29.99 5.60 -16.80
CA ALA A 287 28.94 5.00 -17.61
C ALA A 287 29.33 3.57 -18.01
N ASP A 288 30.56 3.36 -18.49
CA ASP A 288 31.10 2.05 -18.82
C ASP A 288 31.12 1.13 -17.58
N ALA A 289 31.54 1.66 -16.42
CA ALA A 289 31.53 0.91 -15.17
C ALA A 289 30.13 0.50 -14.72
N LEU A 290 29.11 1.36 -14.89
CA LEU A 290 27.71 1.06 -14.60
C LEU A 290 27.09 0.11 -15.62
N ILE A 291 27.39 0.25 -16.92
CA ILE A 291 26.95 -0.67 -17.97
C ILE A 291 27.47 -2.08 -17.67
N ASP A 292 28.78 -2.20 -17.41
CA ASP A 292 29.38 -3.47 -17.04
C ASP A 292 28.75 -4.02 -15.74
N TRP A 293 28.23 -3.16 -14.87
CA TRP A 293 27.70 -3.56 -13.55
C TRP A 293 26.26 -4.04 -13.69
N SER A 294 25.47 -3.35 -14.51
CA SER A 294 24.13 -3.77 -14.97
C SER A 294 24.18 -5.10 -15.73
N GLU A 295 25.14 -5.24 -16.65
CA GLU A 295 25.34 -6.51 -17.35
C GLU A 295 25.77 -7.64 -16.41
N GLU A 296 26.59 -7.33 -15.41
CA GLU A 296 27.04 -8.28 -14.41
C GLU A 296 25.90 -8.68 -13.47
N SER A 297 25.10 -7.72 -12.99
CA SER A 297 23.95 -7.95 -12.09
C SER A 297 22.91 -8.83 -12.74
N SER A 298 22.71 -8.69 -14.05
CA SER A 298 21.82 -9.57 -14.82
C SER A 298 22.31 -11.03 -14.85
N ARG A 299 23.62 -11.27 -14.73
CA ARG A 299 24.25 -12.60 -14.86
C ARG A 299 24.58 -13.26 -13.52
N LYS A 300 24.94 -12.49 -12.49
CA LYS A 300 25.34 -12.97 -11.15
C LYS A 300 25.13 -11.90 -10.09
N GLU A 301 25.30 -12.28 -8.83
CA GLU A 301 25.28 -11.35 -7.71
C GLU A 301 26.36 -10.26 -7.82
N VAL A 302 25.97 -9.04 -7.47
CA VAL A 302 26.81 -7.83 -7.43
C VAL A 302 26.63 -7.09 -6.10
N SER A 303 27.57 -6.21 -5.80
CA SER A 303 27.50 -5.28 -4.65
C SER A 303 27.96 -3.88 -5.07
N PRO A 304 27.72 -2.83 -4.26
CA PRO A 304 28.26 -1.50 -4.54
C PRO A 304 29.79 -1.51 -4.61
N GLU A 305 30.49 -2.32 -3.80
CA GLU A 305 31.96 -2.41 -3.86
C GLU A 305 32.46 -2.98 -5.18
N SER A 306 31.70 -3.85 -5.86
CA SER A 306 32.11 -4.36 -7.18
C SER A 306 32.05 -3.26 -8.24
N LEU A 307 31.12 -2.30 -8.11
CA LEU A 307 31.09 -1.09 -8.93
C LEU A 307 32.29 -0.18 -8.62
N LEU A 308 32.54 0.11 -7.33
CA LEU A 308 33.63 1.02 -6.91
C LEU A 308 35.02 0.50 -7.29
N LYS A 309 35.24 -0.83 -7.27
CA LYS A 309 36.50 -1.45 -7.70
C LYS A 309 36.84 -1.24 -9.17
N ARG A 310 35.89 -0.77 -9.98
CA ARG A 310 36.09 -0.49 -11.41
C ARG A 310 36.56 0.94 -11.68
N GLY A 311 36.88 1.70 -10.63
CA GLY A 311 37.47 3.03 -10.75
C GLY A 311 36.48 4.17 -10.50
N VAL A 312 35.24 3.88 -10.10
CA VAL A 312 34.24 4.90 -9.75
C VAL A 312 34.54 5.43 -8.34
N GLY A 313 35.17 6.61 -8.24
CA GLY A 313 35.30 7.35 -6.99
C GLY A 313 34.00 8.12 -6.70
N VAL A 314 33.35 7.83 -5.56
CA VAL A 314 32.09 8.52 -5.18
C VAL A 314 32.30 10.04 -5.09
N ASP A 315 33.40 10.46 -4.46
CA ASP A 315 33.72 11.89 -4.28
C ASP A 315 34.16 12.54 -5.60
N ASP A 316 34.94 11.83 -6.42
CA ASP A 316 35.37 12.32 -7.74
C ASP A 316 34.17 12.49 -8.69
N LEU A 317 33.18 11.59 -8.61
CA LEU A 317 31.94 11.66 -9.37
C LEU A 317 31.06 12.83 -8.88
N ASP A 318 30.95 13.04 -7.57
CA ASP A 318 30.20 14.16 -6.99
C ASP A 318 30.80 15.53 -7.40
N GLU A 319 32.13 15.65 -7.40
CA GLU A 319 32.86 16.82 -7.90
C GLU A 319 32.62 17.02 -9.41
N THR A 320 32.75 15.95 -10.21
CA THR A 320 32.48 15.99 -11.66
C THR A 320 31.05 16.41 -11.97
N LEU A 321 30.06 15.89 -11.24
CA LEU A 321 28.65 16.26 -11.41
C LEU A 321 28.40 17.73 -11.06
N THR A 322 29.13 18.26 -10.07
CA THR A 322 29.07 19.67 -9.68
C THR A 322 29.62 20.58 -10.77
N ASP A 323 30.80 20.26 -11.31
CA ASP A 323 31.39 21.02 -12.40
C ASP A 323 30.51 21.01 -13.66
N VAL A 324 29.90 19.85 -13.97
CA VAL A 324 28.98 19.71 -15.11
C VAL A 324 27.69 20.49 -14.88
N GLU A 325 27.11 20.42 -13.67
CA GLU A 325 25.92 21.19 -13.33
C GLU A 325 26.17 22.69 -13.42
N GLU A 326 27.25 23.21 -12.82
CA GLU A 326 27.61 24.63 -12.88
C GLU A 326 27.81 25.09 -14.34
N GLY A 327 28.43 24.24 -15.15
CA GLY A 327 28.62 24.46 -16.58
C GLY A 327 27.30 24.54 -17.37
N LEU A 328 26.43 23.56 -17.19
CA LEU A 328 25.11 23.51 -17.85
C LEU A 328 24.22 24.66 -17.38
N GLN A 329 24.22 24.99 -16.08
CA GLN A 329 23.51 26.13 -15.52
C GLN A 329 24.05 27.46 -16.07
N SER A 330 25.37 27.62 -16.16
CA SER A 330 25.98 28.81 -16.77
C SER A 330 25.58 28.98 -18.24
N TRP A 331 25.41 27.87 -18.98
CA TRP A 331 24.97 27.92 -20.38
C TRP A 331 23.52 28.42 -20.51
N LEU A 332 22.62 27.93 -19.64
CA LEU A 332 21.23 28.38 -19.59
C LEU A 332 21.10 29.86 -19.17
N GLY A 333 22.00 30.35 -18.31
CA GLY A 333 22.02 31.75 -17.85
C GLY A 333 22.33 32.81 -18.91
N ILE A 334 22.74 32.43 -20.13
CA ILE A 334 23.12 33.36 -21.21
C ILE A 334 21.89 33.87 -22.02
N GLY A 335 20.67 33.55 -21.59
CA GLY A 335 19.44 34.03 -22.23
C GLY A 335 19.02 33.22 -23.46
N SER A 336 19.51 31.99 -23.56
CA SER A 336 19.04 30.99 -24.52
C SER A 336 17.72 30.41 -24.05
N THR A 337 16.77 30.14 -24.96
CA THR A 337 15.65 29.25 -24.65
C THR A 337 16.19 27.92 -24.12
N PRO A 338 15.57 27.31 -23.08
CA PRO A 338 16.03 26.04 -22.54
C PRO A 338 16.05 25.03 -23.67
N ASP A 339 17.22 24.47 -23.93
CA ASP A 339 17.34 23.36 -24.86
C ASP A 339 16.94 22.08 -24.11
N ASP A 340 16.04 21.29 -24.70
CA ASP A 340 15.50 20.08 -24.09
C ASP A 340 16.65 19.12 -23.70
N GLU A 341 17.74 19.13 -24.46
CA GLU A 341 18.95 18.32 -24.26
C GLU A 341 19.75 18.74 -23.02
N VAL A 342 19.92 20.05 -22.80
CA VAL A 342 20.63 20.59 -21.61
C VAL A 342 19.79 20.40 -20.35
N GLN A 343 18.46 20.57 -20.46
CA GLN A 343 17.57 20.32 -19.32
C GLN A 343 17.53 18.83 -18.97
N ALA A 344 17.48 17.94 -19.95
CA ALA A 344 17.55 16.50 -19.71
C ALA A 344 18.87 16.09 -19.01
N ALA A 345 19.98 16.73 -19.35
CA ALA A 345 21.28 16.53 -18.70
C ALA A 345 21.28 17.01 -17.24
N LEU A 346 20.75 18.20 -16.95
CA LEU A 346 20.62 18.70 -15.57
C LEU A 346 19.73 17.79 -14.70
N ASP A 347 18.62 17.33 -15.27
CA ASP A 347 17.75 16.37 -14.62
C ASP A 347 18.52 15.08 -14.30
N ALA A 348 19.26 14.56 -15.27
CA ALA A 348 20.08 13.38 -15.09
C ALA A 348 21.16 13.57 -14.01
N VAL A 349 21.82 14.73 -13.93
CA VAL A 349 22.77 15.05 -12.85
C VAL A 349 22.12 14.86 -11.48
N GLY A 350 20.91 15.37 -11.27
CA GLY A 350 20.18 15.21 -10.02
C GLY A 350 19.95 13.74 -9.64
N ARG A 351 19.53 12.89 -10.61
CA ARG A 351 19.28 11.46 -10.36
C ARG A 351 20.57 10.68 -10.07
N ILE A 352 21.65 11.00 -10.78
CA ILE A 352 22.95 10.40 -10.48
C ILE A 352 23.43 10.84 -9.09
N ARG A 353 23.22 12.09 -8.67
CA ARG A 353 23.54 12.53 -7.31
C ARG A 353 22.77 11.80 -6.23
N GLU A 354 21.47 11.54 -6.43
CA GLU A 354 20.67 10.70 -5.51
C GLU A 354 21.31 9.30 -5.37
N PHE A 355 21.73 8.69 -6.48
CA PHE A 355 22.46 7.42 -6.46
C PHE A 355 23.84 7.51 -5.78
N VAL A 356 24.60 8.59 -6.00
CA VAL A 356 25.88 8.85 -5.32
C VAL A 356 25.68 9.01 -3.81
N ALA A 357 24.63 9.70 -3.38
CA ALA A 357 24.28 9.84 -1.97
C ALA A 357 23.92 8.49 -1.33
N LEU A 358 23.23 7.61 -2.05
CA LEU A 358 22.97 6.24 -1.63
C LEU A 358 24.26 5.42 -1.48
N LEU A 359 25.18 5.52 -2.45
CA LEU A 359 26.50 4.88 -2.37
C LEU A 359 27.31 5.39 -1.17
N ARG A 360 27.31 6.70 -0.93
CA ARG A 360 28.00 7.32 0.22
C ARG A 360 27.41 6.81 1.53
N SER A 361 26.08 6.82 1.66
CA SER A 361 25.36 6.34 2.85
C SER A 361 25.60 4.85 3.10
N TYR A 362 25.71 4.04 2.04
CA TYR A 362 26.13 2.64 2.13
C TYR A 362 27.55 2.52 2.66
N LEU A 363 28.52 3.25 2.09
CA LEU A 363 29.91 3.24 2.54
C LEU A 363 30.08 3.72 3.99
N GLU A 364 29.21 4.61 4.46
CA GLU A 364 29.14 5.08 5.84
C GLU A 364 28.50 4.07 6.80
N GLY A 365 27.89 3.01 6.28
CA GLY A 365 27.25 1.96 7.06
C GLY A 365 25.81 2.27 7.45
N GLU A 366 25.22 3.34 6.91
CA GLU A 366 23.83 3.74 7.15
C GLU A 366 22.82 2.94 6.31
N HIS A 367 23.29 2.32 5.22
CA HIS A 367 22.48 1.46 4.36
C HIS A 367 23.16 0.12 4.15
N GLU A 368 22.36 -0.93 3.96
CA GLU A 368 22.79 -2.17 3.33
C GLU A 368 22.25 -2.26 1.90
N PHE A 369 22.91 -3.03 1.05
CA PHE A 369 22.52 -3.21 -0.34
C PHE A 369 21.87 -4.58 -0.52
N VAL A 370 20.72 -4.59 -1.17
CA VAL A 370 19.94 -5.78 -1.47
C VAL A 370 19.94 -6.01 -2.98
N HIS A 371 20.18 -7.24 -3.37
CA HIS A 371 20.09 -7.66 -4.76
C HIS A 371 19.31 -8.98 -4.85
N ALA A 372 18.22 -8.97 -5.61
CA ALA A 372 17.36 -10.13 -5.81
C ALA A 372 17.22 -10.45 -7.31
N ARG A 373 17.45 -11.72 -7.68
CA ARG A 373 17.29 -12.24 -9.05
C ARG A 373 16.33 -13.42 -9.07
N TYR A 374 15.26 -13.34 -9.86
CA TYR A 374 14.26 -14.42 -9.94
C TYR A 374 13.44 -14.36 -11.22
N GLU A 375 12.84 -15.49 -11.62
CA GLU A 375 11.95 -15.55 -12.79
C GLU A 375 10.50 -15.25 -12.39
N GLN A 376 9.85 -14.34 -13.12
CA GLN A 376 8.41 -14.09 -13.01
C GLN A 376 7.76 -14.13 -14.40
N GLN A 377 6.86 -15.09 -14.61
CA GLN A 377 6.11 -15.25 -15.87
C GLN A 377 7.00 -15.39 -17.12
N GLY A 378 8.18 -16.01 -17.00
CA GLY A 378 9.14 -16.16 -18.10
C GLY A 378 10.06 -14.97 -18.32
N ASN A 379 10.00 -13.94 -17.46
CA ASN A 379 10.94 -12.83 -17.47
C ASN A 379 11.91 -12.95 -16.28
N ASP A 380 13.20 -12.85 -16.55
CA ASP A 380 14.22 -12.69 -15.51
C ASP A 380 14.08 -11.28 -14.92
N LEU A 381 13.78 -11.21 -13.63
CA LEU A 381 13.74 -9.97 -12.88
C LEU A 381 15.05 -9.79 -12.12
N ASN A 382 15.59 -8.59 -12.24
CA ASN A 382 16.77 -8.12 -11.52
C ASN A 382 16.34 -6.90 -10.68
N TRP A 383 16.43 -7.02 -9.36
CA TRP A 383 16.04 -5.95 -8.45
C TRP A 383 17.21 -5.59 -7.53
N LEU A 384 17.57 -4.30 -7.54
CA LEU A 384 18.64 -3.72 -6.73
C LEU A 384 18.02 -2.65 -5.83
N ALA A 385 18.42 -2.60 -4.56
CA ALA A 385 17.92 -1.59 -3.64
C ALA A 385 18.89 -1.30 -2.48
N PHE A 386 18.83 -0.08 -1.95
CA PHE A 386 19.46 0.29 -0.69
C PHE A 386 18.43 0.32 0.43
N ARG A 387 18.72 -0.37 1.53
CA ARG A 387 17.84 -0.47 2.69
C ARG A 387 18.44 0.24 3.89
N ARG A 388 17.67 1.15 4.50
CA ARG A 388 18.15 2.01 5.59
C ARG A 388 18.30 1.26 6.90
N LEU A 389 19.41 1.51 7.59
CA LEU A 389 19.76 0.91 8.87
C LEU A 389 19.58 1.90 10.03
N GLN A 390 19.46 1.35 11.24
CA GLN A 390 19.49 2.06 12.50
C GLN A 390 20.53 1.39 13.40
N ASP A 391 21.34 2.21 14.08
CA ASP A 391 22.24 1.73 15.14
C ASP A 391 21.41 1.04 16.24
N GLY A 392 21.62 -0.26 16.41
CA GLY A 392 20.98 -1.02 17.47
C GLY A 392 21.67 -0.75 18.81
N ARG A 393 20.91 -0.27 19.80
CA ARG A 393 21.38 -0.19 21.20
C ARG A 393 21.37 -1.52 21.94
N GLU A 394 20.64 -2.51 21.45
CA GLU A 394 20.59 -3.91 21.91
C GLU A 394 19.65 -4.63 20.94
N SER A 395 20.16 -5.44 20.01
CA SER A 395 19.32 -6.28 19.13
C SER A 395 19.43 -7.73 19.56
N SER A 396 18.39 -8.52 19.26
CA SER A 396 18.54 -9.96 19.19
C SER A 396 19.55 -10.31 18.09
N ASP A 397 20.29 -11.42 18.26
CA ASP A 397 21.33 -11.86 17.32
C ASP A 397 20.76 -12.41 15.99
N TYR A 398 19.46 -12.22 15.71
CA TYR A 398 18.77 -12.91 14.63
C TYR A 398 18.66 -12.11 13.32
N SER A 399 18.93 -12.77 12.20
CA SER A 399 18.80 -12.21 10.85
C SER A 399 17.59 -12.75 10.07
N GLY A 400 17.27 -12.13 8.93
CA GLY A 400 16.24 -12.66 8.01
C GLY A 400 16.55 -14.08 7.52
N GLU A 401 17.83 -14.47 7.45
CA GLU A 401 18.26 -15.83 7.09
C GLU A 401 17.81 -16.86 8.12
N GLU A 402 17.82 -16.53 9.41
CA GLU A 402 17.35 -17.46 10.43
C GLU A 402 15.83 -17.63 10.41
N VAL A 403 15.10 -16.61 9.99
CA VAL A 403 13.65 -16.69 9.74
C VAL A 403 13.38 -17.60 8.54
N PHE A 404 14.12 -17.46 7.43
CA PHE A 404 14.02 -18.37 6.29
C PHE A 404 14.36 -19.82 6.67
N ASN A 405 15.47 -20.04 7.39
CA ASN A 405 15.88 -21.37 7.87
C ASN A 405 14.86 -22.00 8.80
N HIS A 406 14.10 -21.19 9.55
CA HIS A 406 12.98 -21.66 10.34
C HIS A 406 11.80 -22.03 9.44
N TRP A 407 11.44 -21.17 8.50
CA TRP A 407 10.40 -21.42 7.51
C TRP A 407 10.64 -22.70 6.69
N GLU A 408 11.86 -22.98 6.25
CA GLU A 408 12.18 -24.24 5.54
C GLU A 408 11.82 -25.49 6.36
N LYS A 409 11.89 -25.40 7.70
CA LYS A 409 11.59 -26.51 8.60
C LYS A 409 10.10 -26.62 8.90
N THR A 410 9.41 -25.50 9.02
CA THR A 410 8.01 -25.44 9.48
C THR A 410 6.99 -25.32 8.36
N GLY A 411 7.41 -24.82 7.20
CA GLY A 411 6.56 -24.49 6.06
C GLY A 411 5.76 -23.21 6.23
N THR A 412 4.90 -22.95 5.26
CA THR A 412 3.98 -21.80 5.23
C THR A 412 2.83 -22.01 6.21
N HIS A 413 2.41 -20.95 6.91
CA HIS A 413 1.24 -21.00 7.78
C HIS A 413 0.01 -21.52 7.04
N TYR A 414 -0.75 -22.43 7.68
CA TYR A 414 -1.88 -23.13 7.05
C TYR A 414 -2.88 -22.18 6.36
N ALA A 415 -3.32 -21.11 7.03
CA ALA A 415 -4.25 -20.13 6.47
C ALA A 415 -3.72 -19.42 5.20
N ILE A 416 -2.40 -19.16 5.15
CA ILE A 416 -1.74 -18.58 3.97
C ILE A 416 -1.63 -19.65 2.87
N SER A 417 -1.25 -20.88 3.22
CA SER A 417 -1.16 -22.00 2.28
C SER A 417 -2.51 -22.32 1.64
N GLU A 418 -3.62 -22.28 2.38
CA GLU A 418 -4.96 -22.47 1.78
C GLU A 418 -5.30 -21.41 0.74
N ARG A 419 -4.90 -20.16 0.98
CA ARG A 419 -5.21 -19.04 0.08
C ARG A 419 -4.28 -18.99 -1.14
N TRP A 420 -2.97 -19.07 -0.95
CA TRP A 420 -1.98 -18.96 -2.04
C TRP A 420 -1.54 -20.30 -2.64
N GLY A 421 -1.72 -21.42 -1.92
CA GLY A 421 -1.26 -22.75 -2.31
C GLY A 421 0.26 -22.88 -2.30
N GLY A 422 0.76 -24.01 -2.82
CA GLY A 422 2.20 -24.26 -2.98
C GLY A 422 2.93 -23.30 -3.94
N PHE A 423 2.20 -22.46 -4.70
CA PHE A 423 2.81 -21.47 -5.58
C PHE A 423 3.61 -20.41 -4.81
N LEU A 424 3.15 -20.01 -3.62
CA LEU A 424 3.91 -19.05 -2.81
C LEU A 424 5.23 -19.65 -2.34
N GLU A 425 5.25 -20.92 -1.96
CA GLU A 425 6.45 -21.62 -1.49
C GLU A 425 7.53 -21.71 -2.56
N GLU A 426 7.12 -21.99 -3.80
CA GLU A 426 8.02 -22.01 -4.95
C GLU A 426 8.69 -20.65 -5.17
N HIS A 427 7.91 -19.56 -5.13
CA HIS A 427 8.44 -18.21 -5.29
C HIS A 427 9.30 -17.75 -4.11
N ILE A 428 8.98 -18.14 -2.87
CA ILE A 428 9.84 -17.85 -1.72
C ILE A 428 11.23 -18.46 -1.94
N LYS A 429 11.31 -19.73 -2.36
CA LYS A 429 12.59 -20.40 -2.64
C LYS A 429 13.33 -19.75 -3.80
N GLN A 430 12.65 -19.53 -4.92
CA GLN A 430 13.25 -18.90 -6.11
C GLN A 430 13.83 -17.52 -5.80
N ILE A 431 13.08 -16.69 -5.08
CA ILE A 431 13.56 -15.35 -4.70
C ILE A 431 14.71 -15.48 -3.72
N TRP A 432 14.60 -16.33 -2.70
CA TRP A 432 15.65 -16.51 -1.70
C TRP A 432 16.97 -17.00 -2.31
N GLU A 433 16.93 -17.95 -3.24
CA GLU A 433 18.11 -18.47 -3.96
C GLU A 433 18.86 -17.39 -4.74
N GLY A 434 18.16 -16.36 -5.20
CA GLY A 434 18.76 -15.20 -5.86
C GLY A 434 18.82 -13.94 -5.01
N TYR A 435 18.54 -14.03 -3.70
CA TYR A 435 18.52 -12.89 -2.78
C TYR A 435 19.85 -12.80 -2.02
N SER A 436 20.51 -11.65 -2.13
CA SER A 436 21.77 -11.37 -1.47
C SER A 436 21.71 -10.02 -0.76
N VAL A 437 22.35 -9.95 0.41
CA VAL A 437 22.51 -8.71 1.18
C VAL A 437 23.99 -8.44 1.36
N SER A 438 24.45 -7.29 0.87
CA SER A 438 25.81 -6.79 1.06
C SER A 438 25.80 -5.68 2.10
N ARG A 439 26.77 -5.70 3.01
CA ARG A 439 26.97 -4.68 4.05
C ARG A 439 28.35 -4.08 3.92
N SER A 440 28.43 -2.77 4.15
CA SER A 440 29.71 -2.06 4.22
C SER A 440 30.53 -2.56 5.42
N GLU A 441 31.86 -2.44 5.32
CA GLU A 441 32.78 -2.72 6.43
C GLU A 441 32.53 -1.82 7.66
N LYS A 442 31.90 -0.65 7.47
CA LYS A 442 31.54 0.28 8.55
C LYS A 442 30.22 -0.06 9.24
N THR A 443 29.40 -0.94 8.65
CA THR A 443 28.12 -1.32 9.24
C THR A 443 28.34 -2.00 10.59
N SER A 444 27.70 -1.49 11.64
CA SER A 444 27.74 -2.14 12.96
C SER A 444 27.14 -3.55 12.87
N ALA A 445 27.74 -4.52 13.58
CA ALA A 445 27.16 -5.85 13.74
C ALA A 445 25.77 -5.82 14.38
N SER A 446 25.44 -4.77 15.15
CA SER A 446 24.13 -4.54 15.77
C SER A 446 23.16 -3.71 14.91
N ALA A 447 23.54 -3.33 13.69
CA ALA A 447 22.68 -2.53 12.83
C ALA A 447 21.45 -3.35 12.41
N ARG A 448 20.27 -2.72 12.47
CA ARG A 448 19.00 -3.32 12.08
C ARG A 448 18.28 -2.47 11.04
N VAL A 449 17.39 -3.10 10.29
CA VAL A 449 16.50 -2.39 9.35
C VAL A 449 15.56 -1.46 10.12
N ARG A 450 15.47 -0.21 9.69
CA ARG A 450 14.61 0.81 10.30
C ARG A 450 13.16 0.68 9.81
N GLY A 451 12.17 0.74 10.70
CA GLY A 451 10.76 0.72 10.30
C GLY A 451 10.29 2.05 9.70
N PRO A 452 9.20 2.10 8.91
CA PRO A 452 8.73 3.34 8.27
C PRO A 452 8.43 4.49 9.24
N LEU A 453 7.78 4.22 10.38
CA LEU A 453 7.47 5.25 11.39
C LEU A 453 8.73 5.76 12.12
N GLU A 454 9.70 4.87 12.37
CA GLU A 454 11.00 5.25 12.94
C GLU A 454 11.81 6.07 11.93
N SER A 455 11.76 5.70 10.64
CA SER A 455 12.36 6.47 9.55
C SER A 455 11.75 7.85 9.45
N LEU A 456 10.42 7.95 9.56
CA LEU A 456 9.73 9.23 9.56
C LEU A 456 10.22 10.10 10.72
N GLN A 457 10.20 9.58 11.95
CA GLN A 457 10.63 10.33 13.13
C GLN A 457 12.06 10.87 13.01
N VAL A 458 13.01 10.04 12.57
CA VAL A 458 14.41 10.48 12.42
C VAL A 458 14.56 11.46 11.26
N THR A 459 13.80 11.30 10.18
CA THR A 459 13.89 12.17 9.01
C THR A 459 13.26 13.53 9.27
N THR A 460 12.17 13.59 10.04
CA THR A 460 11.47 14.82 10.37
C THR A 460 11.93 15.46 11.67
N GLY A 461 12.81 14.81 12.45
CA GLY A 461 13.27 15.30 13.76
C GLY A 461 12.19 15.32 14.86
N ALA A 462 11.02 14.74 14.61
CA ALA A 462 9.86 14.92 15.48
C ALA A 462 9.99 14.23 16.84
N ASP A 463 9.56 14.96 17.89
CA ASP A 463 9.53 14.44 19.25
C ASP A 463 8.45 13.38 19.44
N LEU A 464 7.30 13.56 18.78
CA LEU A 464 6.15 12.66 18.90
C LEU A 464 5.54 12.31 17.54
N VAL A 465 5.31 11.01 17.32
CA VAL A 465 4.51 10.47 16.21
C VAL A 465 3.20 9.88 16.75
N CYS A 466 2.06 10.40 16.34
CA CYS A 466 0.74 9.84 16.65
C CYS A 466 0.15 9.15 15.43
N GLY A 467 -0.03 7.83 15.48
CA GLY A 467 -0.66 7.07 14.42
C GLY A 467 -2.15 6.89 14.66
N PHE A 468 -3.01 7.33 13.75
CA PHE A 468 -4.46 7.14 13.81
C PHE A 468 -4.87 6.05 12.85
N SER A 469 -5.50 4.97 13.32
CA SER A 469 -6.08 3.97 12.42
C SER A 469 -7.13 3.09 13.08
N ALA A 470 -8.06 2.57 12.28
CA ALA A 470 -8.94 1.51 12.73
C ALA A 470 -8.21 0.18 12.89
N THR A 471 -7.21 -0.05 12.04
CA THR A 471 -6.63 -1.39 11.82
C THR A 471 -5.12 -1.33 11.96
N HIS A 472 -4.64 -0.75 13.05
CA HIS A 472 -3.21 -0.75 13.38
C HIS A 472 -2.62 -2.15 13.19
N ASN A 473 -1.54 -2.21 12.40
CA ASN A 473 -0.73 -3.40 12.24
C ASN A 473 0.42 -3.40 13.24
N GLN A 474 1.17 -4.48 13.27
CA GLN A 474 2.27 -4.71 14.19
C GLN A 474 3.41 -3.69 14.07
N LEU A 475 3.55 -3.02 12.92
CA LEU A 475 4.57 -1.97 12.75
C LEU A 475 4.08 -0.59 13.20
N SER A 476 2.76 -0.38 13.28
CA SER A 476 2.14 0.85 13.77
C SER A 476 1.65 0.77 15.21
N ASP A 477 1.51 -0.44 15.76
CA ASP A 477 1.23 -0.71 17.18
C ASP A 477 1.96 -2.00 17.61
N PRO A 478 3.29 -1.94 17.80
CA PRO A 478 4.12 -3.12 18.07
C PRO A 478 3.91 -3.77 19.44
N LYS A 479 3.22 -3.08 20.36
CA LYS A 479 2.96 -3.58 21.72
C LYS A 479 1.54 -4.11 21.89
N ARG A 480 0.75 -4.20 20.80
CA ARG A 480 -0.58 -4.80 20.81
C ARG A 480 -0.49 -6.26 21.28
N PRO A 481 -1.27 -6.66 22.30
CA PRO A 481 -1.41 -8.07 22.65
C PRO A 481 -1.98 -8.87 21.48
N VAL A 482 -1.46 -10.08 21.27
CA VAL A 482 -1.88 -10.96 20.17
C VAL A 482 -3.36 -11.37 20.30
N ASP A 483 -3.83 -11.52 21.53
CA ASP A 483 -5.17 -11.95 21.91
C ASP A 483 -6.20 -10.81 21.95
N ASP A 484 -5.79 -9.59 21.59
CA ASP A 484 -6.68 -8.44 21.51
C ASP A 484 -7.11 -8.19 20.06
N PRO A 485 -8.30 -8.66 19.65
CA PRO A 485 -8.75 -8.62 18.26
C PRO A 485 -9.05 -7.19 17.80
N ARG A 486 -8.86 -6.96 16.50
CA ARG A 486 -9.18 -5.69 15.83
C ARG A 486 -10.67 -5.59 15.66
N GLU A 487 -11.27 -4.74 16.47
CA GLU A 487 -12.66 -4.33 16.32
C GLU A 487 -12.83 -3.51 15.04
N THR A 488 -13.88 -3.82 14.30
CA THR A 488 -14.34 -3.07 13.13
C THR A 488 -15.69 -2.43 13.44
N ALA A 489 -16.03 -1.34 12.77
CA ALA A 489 -17.34 -0.70 12.95
C ALA A 489 -18.50 -1.59 12.49
N HIS A 490 -18.21 -2.54 11.59
CA HIS A 490 -19.16 -3.43 10.95
C HIS A 490 -18.81 -4.86 11.31
N ASP A 491 -19.81 -5.70 11.47
CA ASP A 491 -19.61 -7.12 11.69
C ASP A 491 -18.95 -7.75 10.46
N ILE A 492 -17.83 -8.44 10.66
CA ILE A 492 -17.23 -9.27 9.62
C ILE A 492 -17.89 -10.63 9.70
N VAL A 493 -18.55 -11.05 8.62
CA VAL A 493 -19.17 -12.36 8.52
C VAL A 493 -18.46 -13.16 7.44
N VAL A 494 -17.76 -14.22 7.83
CA VAL A 494 -16.97 -15.05 6.91
C VAL A 494 -17.83 -16.18 6.36
N VAL A 495 -17.88 -16.28 5.02
CA VAL A 495 -18.72 -17.23 4.28
C VAL A 495 -17.87 -18.00 3.28
N GLU A 496 -17.92 -19.34 3.32
CA GLU A 496 -17.36 -20.14 2.21
C GLU A 496 -18.20 -19.93 0.95
N PRO A 497 -17.59 -19.76 -0.25
CA PRO A 497 -16.26 -20.21 -0.70
C PRO A 497 -15.16 -19.14 -0.70
N ASN A 498 -13.88 -19.56 -0.80
CA ASN A 498 -12.73 -18.67 -0.98
C ASN A 498 -12.71 -18.05 -2.40
N LEU A 499 -13.01 -16.74 -2.53
CA LEU A 499 -13.07 -16.06 -3.83
C LEU A 499 -11.69 -15.71 -4.39
N ARG A 500 -11.39 -16.25 -5.58
CA ARG A 500 -10.17 -15.99 -6.36
C ARG A 500 -10.46 -15.21 -7.64
N THR A 501 -9.45 -14.52 -8.14
CA THR A 501 -9.51 -13.80 -9.42
C THR A 501 -9.76 -14.81 -10.55
N SER A 502 -8.88 -15.80 -10.71
CA SER A 502 -9.09 -16.99 -11.54
C SER A 502 -9.36 -18.20 -10.65
N GLY A 503 -10.50 -18.87 -10.87
CA GLY A 503 -10.85 -20.10 -10.16
C GLY A 503 -11.23 -21.19 -11.15
N LYS A 504 -10.44 -22.26 -11.21
CA LYS A 504 -10.81 -23.54 -11.84
C LYS A 504 -11.35 -24.44 -10.72
N ASP A 505 -12.68 -24.44 -10.59
CA ASP A 505 -13.49 -25.33 -9.75
C ASP A 505 -13.48 -25.15 -8.22
N ILE A 506 -14.68 -25.29 -7.64
CA ILE A 506 -14.97 -25.38 -6.19
C ILE A 506 -14.21 -26.53 -5.49
N GLN A 507 -13.66 -27.51 -6.23
CA GLN A 507 -12.85 -28.62 -5.64
C GLN A 507 -11.60 -28.07 -4.96
N THR A 508 -11.11 -26.97 -5.51
CA THR A 508 -10.10 -26.06 -4.99
C THR A 508 -10.27 -25.51 -3.57
N GLY A 509 -11.52 -25.45 -3.12
CA GLY A 509 -11.99 -24.38 -2.23
C GLY A 509 -12.13 -23.02 -2.93
N GLY A 510 -11.63 -22.86 -4.16
CA GLY A 510 -11.62 -21.61 -4.92
C GLY A 510 -12.90 -21.35 -5.73
N ALA A 511 -13.48 -20.17 -5.58
CA ALA A 511 -14.60 -19.66 -6.37
C ALA A 511 -14.19 -18.43 -7.19
N SER A 512 -15.02 -18.01 -8.15
CA SER A 512 -14.80 -16.75 -8.86
C SER A 512 -16.14 -16.03 -9.07
N PRO A 513 -16.19 -14.70 -8.92
CA PRO A 513 -17.44 -13.91 -9.04
C PRO A 513 -18.12 -14.02 -10.41
N SER A 514 -17.34 -14.36 -11.45
CA SER A 514 -17.86 -14.55 -12.81
C SER A 514 -18.49 -15.93 -13.04
N ARG A 515 -18.39 -16.86 -12.08
CA ARG A 515 -18.95 -18.20 -12.22
C ARG A 515 -20.47 -18.17 -12.07
N GLU A 516 -21.15 -18.84 -12.99
CA GLU A 516 -22.60 -18.85 -13.03
C GLU A 516 -23.24 -19.39 -11.74
N TRP A 517 -22.69 -20.46 -11.16
CA TRP A 517 -23.21 -21.02 -9.92
C TRP A 517 -23.09 -20.04 -8.75
N PHE A 518 -22.02 -19.25 -8.67
CA PHE A 518 -21.81 -18.27 -7.61
C PHE A 518 -22.83 -17.15 -7.75
N GLN A 519 -23.00 -16.62 -8.97
CA GLN A 519 -24.01 -15.61 -9.28
C GLN A 519 -25.44 -16.10 -9.00
N ARG A 520 -25.74 -17.37 -9.31
CA ARG A 520 -27.04 -17.98 -8.98
C ARG A 520 -27.25 -18.07 -7.47
N SER A 521 -26.22 -18.48 -6.72
CA SER A 521 -26.28 -18.59 -5.25
C SER A 521 -26.51 -17.22 -4.61
N VAL A 522 -25.80 -16.17 -5.06
CA VAL A 522 -26.04 -14.78 -4.62
C VAL A 522 -27.46 -14.32 -4.95
N ARG A 523 -27.98 -14.61 -6.16
CA ARG A 523 -29.36 -14.24 -6.53
C ARG A 523 -30.41 -14.98 -5.70
N GLN A 524 -30.21 -16.27 -5.43
CA GLN A 524 -31.09 -17.06 -4.58
C GLN A 524 -31.10 -16.49 -3.15
N ALA A 525 -29.92 -16.26 -2.58
CA ALA A 525 -29.77 -15.67 -1.26
C ALA A 525 -30.39 -14.27 -1.15
N LYS A 526 -30.20 -13.40 -2.17
CA LYS A 526 -30.84 -12.09 -2.26
C LYS A 526 -32.37 -12.22 -2.24
N ASN A 527 -32.92 -13.11 -3.06
CA ASN A 527 -34.37 -13.29 -3.16
C ASN A 527 -34.99 -13.85 -1.87
N GLU A 528 -34.26 -14.71 -1.17
CA GLU A 528 -34.69 -15.32 0.09
C GLU A 528 -34.63 -14.33 1.26
N SER A 529 -33.53 -13.58 1.37
CA SER A 529 -33.32 -12.60 2.44
C SER A 529 -34.01 -11.25 2.21
N GLY A 530 -34.28 -10.89 0.95
CA GLY A 530 -34.75 -9.55 0.58
C GLY A 530 -33.67 -8.47 0.63
N ALA A 531 -32.40 -8.83 0.87
CA ALA A 531 -31.31 -7.90 1.13
C ALA A 531 -30.95 -7.02 -0.07
N ASN A 532 -30.73 -5.74 0.17
CA ASN A 532 -30.04 -4.82 -0.73
C ASN A 532 -28.52 -5.01 -0.58
N LEU A 533 -27.83 -5.18 -1.70
CA LEU A 533 -26.43 -5.66 -1.70
C LEU A 533 -25.49 -4.63 -2.31
N ALA A 534 -24.33 -4.45 -1.70
CA ALA A 534 -23.18 -3.78 -2.30
C ALA A 534 -22.04 -4.78 -2.56
N ALA A 535 -21.05 -4.41 -3.39
CA ALA A 535 -19.88 -5.25 -3.60
C ALA A 535 -18.55 -4.46 -3.60
N VAL A 536 -17.56 -5.06 -2.95
CA VAL A 536 -16.17 -4.61 -2.93
C VAL A 536 -15.31 -5.64 -3.67
N PRO A 537 -14.93 -5.37 -4.93
CA PRO A 537 -14.13 -6.31 -5.71
C PRO A 537 -12.71 -6.44 -5.16
N ILE A 538 -12.12 -7.62 -5.33
CA ILE A 538 -10.73 -7.97 -4.96
C ILE A 538 -9.72 -6.92 -5.44
N ASN A 539 -9.89 -6.40 -6.66
CA ASN A 539 -9.17 -5.23 -7.16
C ASN A 539 -9.85 -4.63 -8.40
N LYS A 540 -9.38 -3.46 -8.84
CA LYS A 540 -9.90 -2.73 -10.00
C LYS A 540 -9.82 -3.56 -11.29
N ARG A 541 -8.78 -4.37 -11.49
CA ARG A 541 -8.66 -5.23 -12.68
C ARG A 541 -9.72 -6.33 -12.73
N ASN A 542 -10.39 -6.62 -11.61
CA ASN A 542 -11.41 -7.64 -11.49
C ASN A 542 -12.83 -7.09 -11.37
N SER A 543 -13.05 -5.77 -11.41
CA SER A 543 -14.39 -5.17 -11.28
C SER A 543 -15.40 -5.80 -12.23
N ASP A 544 -15.00 -6.03 -13.48
CA ASP A 544 -15.86 -6.56 -14.54
C ASP A 544 -16.45 -7.93 -14.18
N ARG A 545 -15.74 -8.72 -13.36
CA ARG A 545 -16.20 -10.06 -12.93
C ARG A 545 -17.38 -10.01 -11.97
N TRP A 546 -17.57 -8.90 -11.28
CA TRP A 546 -18.63 -8.70 -10.29
C TRP A 546 -19.87 -7.98 -10.87
N THR A 547 -19.77 -7.42 -12.08
CA THR A 547 -20.83 -6.61 -12.72
C THR A 547 -22.18 -7.32 -12.89
N ASN A 548 -22.17 -8.66 -12.95
CA ASN A 548 -23.38 -9.47 -13.13
C ASN A 548 -24.05 -9.89 -11.81
N LEU A 549 -23.51 -9.47 -10.67
CA LEU A 549 -24.11 -9.70 -9.36
C LEU A 549 -25.28 -8.74 -9.13
N PRO A 550 -26.33 -9.15 -8.39
CA PRO A 550 -27.51 -8.33 -8.16
C PRO A 550 -27.27 -7.27 -7.07
N VAL A 551 -26.32 -6.37 -7.30
CA VAL A 551 -25.93 -5.29 -6.37
C VAL A 551 -26.56 -3.95 -6.77
N GLU A 552 -26.74 -3.07 -5.80
CA GLU A 552 -27.24 -1.71 -6.00
C GLU A 552 -26.32 -0.91 -6.91
N LYS A 553 -26.83 0.05 -7.68
CA LYS A 553 -26.00 0.85 -8.60
C LYS A 553 -25.54 2.13 -7.92
N LEU A 554 -24.25 2.41 -8.00
CA LEU A 554 -23.68 3.66 -7.52
C LEU A 554 -23.55 4.65 -8.66
N ARG A 555 -23.91 5.91 -8.42
CA ARG A 555 -23.53 7.00 -9.30
C ARG A 555 -22.10 7.40 -8.97
N SER A 556 -21.21 7.27 -9.94
CA SER A 556 -19.85 7.80 -9.86
C SER A 556 -19.74 8.94 -10.86
N GLU A 557 -19.27 10.09 -10.41
CA GLU A 557 -18.84 11.14 -11.33
C GLU A 557 -17.48 10.76 -11.92
N ASP A 558 -17.33 10.91 -13.23
CA ASP A 558 -16.01 10.83 -13.86
C ASP A 558 -15.16 12.08 -13.53
N ARG A 559 -13.89 12.08 -13.93
CA ARG A 559 -12.98 13.23 -13.72
C ARG A 559 -13.46 14.54 -14.37
N LEU A 560 -14.53 14.51 -15.15
CA LEU A 560 -15.12 15.63 -15.88
C LEU A 560 -16.51 16.00 -15.34
N GLY A 561 -16.90 15.47 -14.16
CA GLY A 561 -18.20 15.74 -13.54
C GLY A 561 -19.38 15.11 -14.27
N ARG A 562 -19.16 14.12 -15.15
CA ARG A 562 -20.23 13.37 -15.79
C ARG A 562 -20.57 12.15 -14.95
N GLY A 563 -21.79 12.13 -14.42
CA GLY A 563 -22.33 10.98 -13.69
C GLY A 563 -22.43 9.75 -14.59
N THR A 564 -21.79 8.66 -14.19
CA THR A 564 -21.94 7.33 -14.79
C THR A 564 -22.49 6.39 -13.72
N GLU A 565 -23.59 5.70 -14.02
CA GLU A 565 -24.09 4.64 -13.14
C GLU A 565 -23.20 3.41 -13.30
N ILE A 566 -22.45 3.09 -12.26
CA ILE A 566 -21.68 1.85 -12.16
C ILE A 566 -22.48 0.87 -11.29
N SER A 567 -22.60 -0.38 -11.74
CA SER A 567 -23.14 -1.44 -10.86
C SER A 567 -22.25 -1.48 -9.62
N GLY A 568 -22.84 -1.52 -8.42
CA GLY A 568 -22.27 -1.18 -7.10
C GLY A 568 -21.01 -1.90 -6.72
N LEU A 569 -19.97 -1.52 -7.45
CA LEU A 569 -18.61 -1.93 -7.35
C LEU A 569 -17.90 -0.68 -6.91
N VAL A 570 -17.29 -0.77 -5.74
CA VAL A 570 -16.36 0.23 -5.26
C VAL A 570 -14.96 -0.31 -5.57
N PRO A 571 -14.45 -0.19 -6.81
CA PRO A 571 -13.08 -0.61 -7.06
C PRO A 571 -12.13 0.37 -6.38
N HIS A 572 -11.32 -0.13 -5.44
CA HIS A 572 -10.22 0.58 -4.75
C HIS A 572 -10.40 2.10 -4.74
N SER A 573 -11.32 2.54 -3.92
CA SER A 573 -11.88 3.87 -4.05
C SER A 573 -11.02 4.89 -3.33
N ARG A 574 -10.01 5.36 -4.07
CA ARG A 574 -9.34 6.65 -3.85
C ARG A 574 -10.30 7.84 -3.85
N ASN A 575 -11.53 7.65 -4.37
CA ASN A 575 -12.59 8.66 -4.50
C ASN A 575 -13.78 8.48 -3.53
N ALA A 576 -13.87 7.34 -2.81
CA ALA A 576 -15.02 7.04 -1.94
C ALA A 576 -14.67 7.09 -0.46
N ILE A 577 -13.41 7.41 -0.10
CA ILE A 577 -13.05 7.53 1.33
C ILE A 577 -13.73 8.82 1.77
N GLY A 578 -14.57 8.77 2.81
CA GLY A 578 -15.26 9.95 3.32
C GLY A 578 -16.55 10.36 2.60
N ASN A 579 -17.05 9.58 1.63
CA ASN A 579 -18.33 9.89 0.99
C ASN A 579 -19.52 9.31 1.77
N LYS A 580 -20.19 10.18 2.56
CA LYS A 580 -21.41 9.85 3.33
C LYS A 580 -22.57 9.37 2.47
N ASP A 581 -22.60 9.72 1.18
CA ASP A 581 -23.65 9.26 0.26
C ASP A 581 -23.70 7.72 0.17
N TYR A 582 -22.60 7.02 0.49
CA TYR A 582 -22.57 5.55 0.54
C TYR A 582 -23.03 4.98 1.88
N GLU A 583 -22.87 5.72 2.98
CA GLU A 583 -23.35 5.35 4.32
C GLU A 583 -24.88 5.45 4.39
N GLU A 584 -25.48 6.40 3.66
CA GLU A 584 -26.94 6.60 3.57
C GLU A 584 -27.67 5.60 2.65
N LEU A 585 -26.94 4.75 1.92
CA LEU A 585 -27.57 3.75 1.08
C LEU A 585 -28.23 2.68 1.94
N GLU A 586 -29.47 2.32 1.59
CA GLU A 586 -30.17 1.15 2.13
C GLU A 586 -29.46 -0.13 1.66
N ILE A 587 -28.37 -0.51 2.33
CA ILE A 587 -27.59 -1.73 2.08
C ILE A 587 -27.69 -2.61 3.31
N ASP A 588 -28.07 -3.87 3.12
CA ASP A 588 -28.22 -4.86 4.19
C ASP A 588 -27.01 -5.80 4.29
N ALA A 589 -26.17 -5.89 3.24
CA ALA A 589 -24.94 -6.68 3.27
C ALA A 589 -23.94 -6.24 2.19
N VAL A 590 -22.64 -6.28 2.52
CA VAL A 590 -21.56 -5.93 1.59
C VAL A 590 -20.78 -7.18 1.20
N LEU A 591 -20.82 -7.52 -0.08
CA LEU A 591 -20.12 -8.68 -0.64
C LEU A 591 -18.64 -8.38 -0.88
N ALA A 592 -17.74 -9.07 -0.20
CA ALA A 592 -16.33 -8.71 -0.14
C ALA A 592 -15.39 -9.87 -0.51
N GLY A 593 -14.44 -9.62 -1.39
CA GLY A 593 -13.33 -10.54 -1.67
C GLY A 593 -12.00 -10.03 -1.10
N VAL A 594 -11.12 -10.95 -0.69
CA VAL A 594 -9.79 -10.60 -0.12
C VAL A 594 -8.82 -10.13 -1.22
N GLN A 595 -8.15 -9.00 -0.98
CA GLN A 595 -7.16 -8.43 -1.90
C GLN A 595 -5.86 -9.21 -1.79
N VAL A 596 -5.41 -9.78 -2.90
CA VAL A 596 -4.17 -10.56 -2.93
C VAL A 596 -3.33 -10.14 -4.12
N GLN A 597 -2.06 -9.79 -3.85
CA GLN A 597 -1.05 -9.50 -4.87
C GLN A 597 -0.57 -10.78 -5.57
N SER A 598 0.29 -10.66 -6.59
CA SER A 598 0.86 -11.84 -7.22
C SER A 598 1.71 -12.64 -6.20
N PRO A 599 1.80 -13.98 -6.30
CA PRO A 599 2.63 -14.78 -5.40
C PRO A 599 4.09 -14.33 -5.32
N ALA A 600 4.68 -13.90 -6.44
CA ALA A 600 6.07 -13.40 -6.47
C ALA A 600 6.22 -12.06 -5.72
N ASP A 601 5.34 -11.08 -5.95
CA ASP A 601 5.37 -9.80 -5.20
C ASP A 601 5.16 -10.06 -3.70
N THR A 602 4.28 -11.01 -3.38
CA THR A 602 3.99 -11.42 -2.01
C THR A 602 5.23 -12.04 -1.35
N ALA A 603 5.94 -12.92 -2.05
CA ALA A 603 7.15 -13.56 -1.55
C ALA A 603 8.31 -12.56 -1.37
N ARG A 604 8.50 -11.62 -2.30
CA ARG A 604 9.49 -10.53 -2.16
C ARG A 604 9.23 -9.71 -0.90
N ARG A 605 7.98 -9.23 -0.75
CA ARG A 605 7.57 -8.44 0.41
C ARG A 605 7.74 -9.22 1.73
N LEU A 606 7.45 -10.52 1.72
CA LEU A 606 7.63 -11.38 2.89
C LEU A 606 9.11 -11.46 3.30
N ILE A 607 10.02 -11.63 2.34
CA ILE A 607 11.46 -11.66 2.62
C ILE A 607 11.92 -10.32 3.20
N ASP A 608 11.49 -9.19 2.63
CA ASP A 608 11.82 -7.86 3.18
C ASP A 608 11.25 -7.67 4.60
N LEU A 609 10.04 -8.19 4.88
CA LEU A 609 9.47 -8.23 6.22
C LEU A 609 10.30 -9.08 7.19
N TRP A 610 10.87 -10.20 6.77
CA TRP A 610 11.72 -11.02 7.63
C TRP A 610 12.96 -10.24 8.10
N TYR A 611 13.61 -9.49 7.21
CA TYR A 611 14.74 -8.64 7.59
C TYR A 611 14.32 -7.47 8.49
N LEU A 612 13.12 -6.93 8.29
CA LEU A 612 12.58 -5.86 9.14
C LEU A 612 12.17 -6.34 10.55
N LEU A 613 11.59 -7.54 10.64
CA LEU A 613 11.02 -8.07 11.87
C LEU A 613 12.02 -8.88 12.69
N ALA A 614 12.95 -9.63 12.08
CA ALA A 614 13.90 -10.48 12.82
C ALA A 614 14.60 -9.75 14.00
N PRO A 615 15.12 -8.52 13.83
CA PRO A 615 15.79 -7.79 14.92
C PRO A 615 14.84 -7.25 16.02
N ARG A 616 13.52 -7.40 15.85
CA ARG A 616 12.48 -6.93 16.78
C ARG A 616 11.98 -8.03 17.71
N TYR A 617 12.25 -9.31 17.40
CA TYR A 617 11.74 -10.46 18.15
C TYR A 617 12.85 -11.27 18.81
N GLN A 618 12.47 -12.06 19.82
CA GLN A 618 13.41 -12.88 20.58
C GLN A 618 13.70 -14.21 19.90
N THR A 619 12.88 -14.63 18.93
CA THR A 619 13.13 -15.86 18.17
C THR A 619 12.74 -15.70 16.69
N PRO A 620 13.35 -16.46 15.77
CA PRO A 620 12.92 -16.52 14.37
C PRO A 620 11.47 -17.01 14.18
N ALA A 621 10.98 -17.84 15.11
CA ALA A 621 9.61 -18.35 15.07
C ALA A 621 8.58 -17.23 15.32
N GLU A 622 8.83 -16.35 16.29
CA GLU A 622 8.00 -15.17 16.55
C GLU A 622 8.01 -14.22 15.35
N ALA A 623 9.19 -13.93 14.79
CA ALA A 623 9.30 -13.08 13.60
C ALA A 623 8.55 -13.68 12.40
N LEU A 624 8.66 -15.00 12.18
CA LEU A 624 7.95 -15.69 11.10
C LEU A 624 6.43 -15.61 11.29
N GLU A 625 5.94 -15.92 12.49
CA GLU A 625 4.51 -15.85 12.83
C GLU A 625 3.97 -14.44 12.59
N GLU A 626 4.69 -13.41 13.04
CA GLU A 626 4.27 -12.02 12.85
C GLU A 626 4.32 -11.57 11.40
N SER A 627 5.24 -12.12 10.60
CA SER A 627 5.27 -11.89 9.15
C SER A 627 4.00 -12.43 8.47
N TRP A 628 3.48 -13.58 8.93
CA TRP A 628 2.22 -14.13 8.44
C TRP A 628 1.02 -13.28 8.85
N ARG A 629 0.99 -12.79 10.10
CA ARG A 629 -0.07 -11.87 10.56
C ARG A 629 -0.07 -10.59 9.75
N MET A 630 1.10 -10.00 9.51
CA MET A 630 1.24 -8.81 8.68
C MET A 630 0.78 -9.03 7.24
N LEU A 631 1.11 -10.18 6.65
CA LEU A 631 0.63 -10.54 5.31
C LEU A 631 -0.90 -10.68 5.28
N ALA A 632 -1.50 -11.36 6.27
CA ALA A 632 -2.95 -11.51 6.38
C ALA A 632 -3.65 -10.16 6.58
N GLN A 633 -3.11 -9.29 7.42
CA GLN A 633 -3.59 -7.92 7.62
C GLN A 633 -3.53 -7.13 6.32
N ALA A 634 -2.41 -7.16 5.59
CA ALA A 634 -2.29 -6.46 4.32
C ALA A 634 -3.32 -6.93 3.28
N ALA A 635 -3.69 -8.22 3.31
CA ALA A 635 -4.68 -8.79 2.41
C ALA A 635 -6.13 -8.37 2.74
N LEU A 636 -6.44 -8.16 4.03
CA LEU A 636 -7.79 -7.91 4.52
C LEU A 636 -8.12 -6.43 4.74
N SER A 637 -7.18 -5.63 5.24
CA SER A 637 -7.43 -4.24 5.69
C SER A 637 -8.07 -3.39 4.60
N GLY A 638 -7.57 -3.46 3.36
CA GLY A 638 -8.13 -2.70 2.24
C GLY A 638 -9.55 -3.10 1.86
N THR A 639 -9.92 -4.38 2.03
CA THR A 639 -11.28 -4.88 1.80
C THR A 639 -12.22 -4.44 2.90
N ILE A 640 -11.83 -4.62 4.16
CA ILE A 640 -12.62 -4.25 5.35
C ILE A 640 -12.89 -2.74 5.36
N GLN A 641 -11.88 -1.92 5.08
CA GLN A 641 -12.04 -0.46 5.02
C GLN A 641 -12.90 0.03 3.85
N ALA A 642 -12.90 -0.69 2.74
CA ALA A 642 -13.75 -0.37 1.60
C ALA A 642 -15.19 -0.81 1.85
N ALA A 643 -15.40 -1.96 2.51
CA ALA A 643 -16.71 -2.47 2.87
C ALA A 643 -17.37 -1.64 3.96
N GLY A 644 -16.59 -1.19 4.94
CA GLY A 644 -17.09 -0.37 6.05
C GLY A 644 -17.53 1.06 5.70
N ARG A 645 -17.81 1.34 4.43
CA ARG A 645 -18.33 2.63 3.93
C ARG A 645 -19.80 2.58 3.55
N PHE A 646 -20.35 1.38 3.48
CA PHE A 646 -21.79 1.19 3.37
C PHE A 646 -22.37 1.14 4.77
N CYS A 647 -23.62 1.57 4.95
CA CYS A 647 -24.46 1.48 6.15
C CYS A 647 -23.80 0.78 7.38
N SER A 648 -23.70 1.46 8.51
CA SER A 648 -23.05 0.96 9.75
C SER A 648 -23.56 -0.39 10.26
N GLU A 649 -24.78 -0.77 9.90
CA GLU A 649 -25.41 -2.03 10.31
C GLU A 649 -25.22 -3.16 9.28
N ALA A 650 -24.65 -2.88 8.11
CA ALA A 650 -24.49 -3.86 7.05
C ALA A 650 -23.25 -4.74 7.30
N PRO A 651 -23.40 -6.06 7.56
CA PRO A 651 -22.26 -6.94 7.71
C PRO A 651 -21.39 -6.98 6.44
N THR A 652 -20.09 -6.99 6.66
CA THR A 652 -19.10 -7.27 5.62
C THR A 652 -19.01 -8.78 5.41
N VAL A 653 -19.64 -9.26 4.34
CA VAL A 653 -19.67 -10.67 3.97
C VAL A 653 -18.40 -11.04 3.23
N LEU A 654 -17.42 -11.57 3.97
CA LEU A 654 -16.12 -11.94 3.46
C LEU A 654 -16.12 -13.36 2.91
N PHE A 655 -15.88 -13.50 1.61
CA PHE A 655 -15.79 -14.80 0.95
C PHE A 655 -14.37 -15.39 1.04
N ASP A 656 -14.02 -15.92 2.21
CA ASP A 656 -12.75 -16.60 2.48
C ASP A 656 -12.92 -17.66 3.57
N LEU A 657 -11.81 -18.26 4.01
CA LEU A 657 -11.77 -19.17 5.15
C LEU A 657 -11.49 -18.41 6.45
N PRO A 658 -12.09 -18.82 7.59
CA PRO A 658 -11.91 -18.16 8.90
C PRO A 658 -10.45 -17.96 9.29
N GLY A 659 -9.60 -18.94 9.02
CA GLY A 659 -8.19 -18.93 9.46
C GLY A 659 -7.39 -17.72 8.97
N LEU A 660 -7.74 -17.10 7.84
CA LEU A 660 -7.06 -15.89 7.37
C LEU A 660 -7.45 -14.65 8.18
N VAL A 661 -8.72 -14.57 8.61
CA VAL A 661 -9.25 -13.48 9.42
C VAL A 661 -8.77 -13.60 10.87
N GLU A 662 -8.75 -14.83 11.40
CA GLU A 662 -8.13 -15.18 12.68
C GLU A 662 -6.66 -14.78 12.71
N LEU A 663 -5.89 -15.15 11.68
CA LEU A 663 -4.46 -14.82 11.59
C LEU A 663 -4.22 -13.31 11.50
N ALA A 664 -5.07 -12.57 10.79
CA ALA A 664 -4.98 -11.11 10.77
C ALA A 664 -5.38 -10.46 12.10
N GLY A 665 -6.02 -11.22 13.00
CA GLY A 665 -6.46 -10.80 14.32
C GLY A 665 -7.62 -9.81 14.25
N TYR A 666 -8.62 -10.07 13.39
CA TYR A 666 -9.90 -9.34 13.37
C TYR A 666 -10.97 -10.13 14.12
N GLU A 667 -11.94 -9.43 14.71
CA GLU A 667 -13.16 -10.05 15.21
C GLU A 667 -14.08 -10.40 14.03
N PHE A 668 -14.69 -11.60 14.05
CA PHE A 668 -15.60 -12.05 12.99
C PHE A 668 -16.56 -13.14 13.47
N GLU A 669 -17.68 -13.28 12.76
CA GLU A 669 -18.60 -14.41 12.84
C GLU A 669 -18.36 -15.34 11.64
N GLN A 670 -18.30 -16.65 11.88
CA GLN A 670 -18.39 -17.63 10.79
C GLN A 670 -19.87 -17.89 10.47
N ALA A 671 -20.28 -17.62 9.24
CA ALA A 671 -21.66 -17.86 8.84
C ALA A 671 -22.02 -19.34 8.86
N SER A 672 -23.22 -19.63 9.32
CA SER A 672 -23.86 -20.92 9.25
C SER A 672 -25.17 -20.83 8.47
N THR A 673 -25.81 -21.98 8.21
CA THR A 673 -27.17 -21.99 7.66
C THR A 673 -28.23 -21.44 8.60
N GLU A 674 -27.88 -21.15 9.86
CA GLU A 674 -28.74 -20.53 10.86
C GLU A 674 -28.47 -19.03 11.04
N THR A 675 -27.38 -18.50 10.48
CA THR A 675 -27.06 -17.06 10.54
C THR A 675 -28.17 -16.26 9.86
N ASP A 676 -28.55 -15.13 10.45
CA ASP A 676 -29.64 -14.30 9.94
C ASP A 676 -29.25 -13.55 8.64
N GLY A 677 -30.27 -13.12 7.89
CA GLY A 677 -30.08 -12.28 6.71
C GLY A 677 -29.40 -12.97 5.51
N PHE A 678 -28.70 -12.16 4.72
CA PHE A 678 -28.04 -12.63 3.50
C PHE A 678 -26.94 -13.69 3.74
N PRO A 679 -26.06 -13.58 4.76
CA PRO A 679 -24.97 -14.56 4.95
C PRO A 679 -25.46 -16.00 5.14
N GLY A 680 -26.49 -16.23 5.96
CA GLY A 680 -27.03 -17.57 6.15
C GLY A 680 -27.82 -18.09 4.95
N ALA A 681 -28.57 -17.22 4.27
CA ALA A 681 -29.26 -17.57 3.02
C ALA A 681 -28.26 -17.98 1.92
N PHE A 682 -27.13 -17.27 1.81
CA PHE A 682 -26.05 -17.67 0.91
C PHE A 682 -25.44 -18.99 1.32
N THR A 683 -25.18 -19.19 2.62
CA THR A 683 -24.61 -20.44 3.14
C THR A 683 -25.50 -21.64 2.78
N ARG A 684 -26.82 -21.53 2.95
CA ARG A 684 -27.79 -22.56 2.51
C ARG A 684 -27.67 -22.86 1.01
N ALA A 685 -27.73 -21.83 0.16
CA ALA A 685 -27.62 -21.99 -1.29
C ALA A 685 -26.25 -22.59 -1.72
N PHE A 686 -25.18 -22.22 -1.03
CA PHE A 686 -23.84 -22.74 -1.29
C PHE A 686 -23.71 -24.21 -0.87
N GLU A 687 -24.26 -24.61 0.28
CA GLU A 687 -24.24 -26.00 0.74
C GLU A 687 -25.00 -26.93 -0.20
N GLU A 688 -26.20 -26.53 -0.64
CA GLU A 688 -26.96 -27.25 -1.67
C GLU A 688 -26.13 -27.43 -2.94
N ARG A 689 -25.43 -26.37 -3.38
CA ARG A 689 -24.60 -26.43 -4.58
C ARG A 689 -23.35 -27.28 -4.38
N ARG A 690 -22.72 -27.21 -3.20
CA ARG A 690 -21.55 -28.00 -2.82
C ARG A 690 -21.89 -29.48 -2.84
N ASP A 691 -23.03 -29.86 -2.29
CA ASP A 691 -23.51 -31.23 -2.30
C ASP A 691 -23.82 -31.69 -3.72
N GLN A 692 -24.59 -30.92 -4.50
CA GLN A 692 -24.87 -31.25 -5.90
C GLN A 692 -23.59 -31.51 -6.72
N LEU A 693 -22.54 -30.69 -6.52
CA LEU A 693 -21.27 -30.86 -7.19
C LEU A 693 -20.46 -32.06 -6.70
N ARG A 694 -20.51 -32.38 -5.40
CA ARG A 694 -19.96 -33.64 -4.87
C ARG A 694 -20.63 -34.82 -5.56
N GLU A 695 -21.95 -34.76 -5.79
CA GLU A 695 -22.65 -35.79 -6.54
C GLU A 695 -22.22 -35.84 -8.01
N ASP A 696 -22.18 -34.69 -8.71
CA ASP A 696 -21.79 -34.59 -10.12
C ASP A 696 -20.39 -35.19 -10.35
N ARG A 697 -19.44 -34.90 -9.45
CA ARG A 697 -18.08 -35.47 -9.51
C ARG A 697 -18.03 -36.95 -9.22
N SER A 698 -18.85 -37.41 -8.27
CA SER A 698 -18.93 -38.84 -7.97
C SER A 698 -19.36 -39.59 -9.23
N VAL A 699 -20.36 -39.05 -9.93
CA VAL A 699 -20.82 -39.54 -11.23
C VAL A 699 -19.72 -39.44 -12.30
N ASP A 700 -19.06 -38.30 -12.46
CA ASP A 700 -18.00 -38.10 -13.45
C ASP A 700 -16.75 -38.95 -13.19
N GLY A 701 -16.36 -39.14 -11.93
CA GLY A 701 -15.26 -40.03 -11.56
C GLY A 701 -15.58 -41.49 -11.87
N VAL A 702 -16.83 -41.91 -11.69
CA VAL A 702 -17.29 -43.24 -12.11
C VAL A 702 -17.28 -43.36 -13.63
N LYS A 703 -17.73 -42.33 -14.36
CA LYS A 703 -17.65 -42.27 -15.83
C LYS A 703 -16.20 -42.39 -16.32
N LYS A 704 -15.27 -41.60 -15.75
CA LYS A 704 -13.83 -41.70 -16.05
C LYS A 704 -13.25 -43.08 -15.74
N SER A 705 -13.74 -43.73 -14.67
CA SER A 705 -13.34 -45.10 -14.34
C SER A 705 -13.88 -46.10 -15.36
N VAL A 706 -15.10 -45.92 -15.86
CA VAL A 706 -15.65 -46.70 -16.98
C VAL A 706 -14.81 -46.50 -18.24
N ASP A 707 -14.56 -45.25 -18.64
CA ASP A 707 -13.74 -44.89 -19.80
C ASP A 707 -12.35 -45.52 -19.72
N HIS A 708 -11.66 -45.33 -18.60
CA HIS A 708 -10.31 -45.87 -18.41
C HIS A 708 -10.27 -47.40 -18.51
N VAL A 709 -11.25 -48.11 -17.93
CA VAL A 709 -11.32 -49.56 -18.02
C VAL A 709 -11.70 -50.03 -19.44
N MET A 710 -12.53 -49.27 -20.17
CA MET A 710 -12.87 -49.53 -21.57
C MET A 710 -11.65 -49.35 -22.48
N GLU A 711 -10.89 -48.28 -22.31
CA GLU A 711 -9.66 -47.99 -23.06
C GLU A 711 -8.61 -49.09 -22.86
N HIS A 712 -8.39 -49.53 -21.61
CA HIS A 712 -7.36 -50.53 -21.31
C HIS A 712 -7.75 -51.98 -21.62
N ASN A 713 -9.03 -52.34 -21.60
CA ASN A 713 -9.47 -53.74 -21.80
C ASN A 713 -10.23 -53.98 -23.11
N SER A 714 -10.44 -52.94 -23.93
CA SER A 714 -11.19 -52.97 -25.20
C SER A 714 -12.60 -53.60 -25.09
N LYS A 715 -13.21 -53.56 -23.90
CA LYS A 715 -14.53 -54.11 -23.59
C LYS A 715 -15.21 -53.27 -22.52
N SER A 716 -16.54 -53.23 -22.55
CA SER A 716 -17.36 -52.61 -21.49
C SER A 716 -17.04 -53.23 -20.12
N PRO A 717 -16.85 -52.44 -19.06
CA PRO A 717 -16.53 -52.94 -17.72
C PRO A 717 -17.75 -53.50 -17.02
N THR A 718 -17.53 -54.41 -16.07
CA THR A 718 -18.54 -54.82 -15.09
C THR A 718 -18.59 -53.83 -13.93
N ILE A 719 -19.69 -53.85 -13.16
CA ILE A 719 -19.86 -53.06 -11.92
C ILE A 719 -18.63 -53.21 -11.01
N SER A 720 -18.19 -54.44 -10.75
CA SER A 720 -17.06 -54.72 -9.86
C SER A 720 -15.73 -54.16 -10.38
N GLN A 721 -15.53 -54.09 -11.69
CA GLN A 721 -14.31 -53.53 -12.28
C GLN A 721 -14.29 -52.00 -12.18
N THR A 722 -15.43 -51.36 -12.42
CA THR A 722 -15.58 -49.91 -12.30
C THR A 722 -15.46 -49.44 -10.86
N THR A 723 -16.12 -50.10 -9.90
CA THR A 723 -16.02 -49.70 -8.48
C THR A 723 -14.59 -49.90 -7.95
N SER A 724 -13.95 -51.02 -8.28
CA SER A 724 -12.53 -51.24 -7.91
C SER A 724 -11.58 -50.21 -8.53
N MET A 725 -11.83 -49.77 -9.77
CA MET A 725 -11.02 -48.74 -10.42
C MET A 725 -11.24 -47.36 -9.83
N TYR A 726 -12.50 -47.02 -9.53
CA TYR A 726 -12.88 -45.78 -8.88
C TYR A 726 -12.21 -45.63 -7.51
N GLU A 727 -12.29 -46.68 -6.67
CA GLU A 727 -11.62 -46.73 -5.37
C GLU A 727 -10.11 -46.53 -5.50
N ARG A 728 -9.48 -47.15 -6.51
CA ARG A 728 -8.04 -47.05 -6.75
C ARG A 728 -7.61 -45.65 -7.22
N ALA A 729 -8.37 -45.01 -8.11
CA ALA A 729 -7.99 -43.72 -8.70
C ALA A 729 -8.35 -42.52 -7.83
N PHE A 730 -9.45 -42.61 -7.08
CA PHE A 730 -10.03 -41.46 -6.36
C PHE A 730 -9.97 -41.60 -4.84
N GLY A 731 -9.36 -42.66 -4.30
CA GLY A 731 -8.95 -42.77 -2.91
C GLY A 731 -10.08 -42.68 -1.86
N GLY A 732 -11.33 -42.97 -2.25
CA GLY A 732 -12.48 -42.90 -1.34
C GLY A 732 -12.37 -43.94 -0.20
N PRO A 733 -12.75 -43.59 1.05
CA PRO A 733 -12.44 -44.40 2.23
C PRO A 733 -13.25 -45.71 2.34
N THR A 734 -14.25 -45.98 1.49
CA THR A 734 -15.10 -47.17 1.60
C THR A 734 -15.75 -47.60 0.28
N LYS A 735 -15.93 -48.92 0.08
CA LYS A 735 -16.65 -49.51 -1.06
C LYS A 735 -18.07 -48.97 -1.29
N LEU A 736 -18.74 -48.56 -0.21
CA LEU A 736 -20.08 -47.96 -0.24
C LEU A 736 -20.13 -46.67 -1.08
N SER A 737 -19.08 -45.84 -1.06
CA SER A 737 -19.09 -44.58 -1.83
C SER A 737 -18.98 -44.78 -3.34
N ALA A 738 -18.37 -45.88 -3.80
CA ALA A 738 -18.24 -46.20 -5.22
C ALA A 738 -19.54 -46.80 -5.79
N GLU A 739 -20.26 -47.58 -4.99
CA GLU A 739 -21.57 -48.14 -5.36
C GLU A 739 -22.63 -47.03 -5.44
N ASP A 740 -22.68 -46.13 -4.46
CA ASP A 740 -23.59 -44.97 -4.47
C ASP A 740 -23.34 -44.04 -5.67
N ALA A 741 -22.06 -43.77 -5.99
CA ALA A 741 -21.68 -42.96 -7.14
C ALA A 741 -22.11 -43.59 -8.47
N LEU A 742 -22.03 -44.92 -8.56
CA LEU A 742 -22.47 -45.68 -9.73
C LEU A 742 -23.99 -45.71 -9.85
N GLU A 743 -24.71 -45.92 -8.76
CA GLU A 743 -26.17 -45.88 -8.73
C GLU A 743 -26.69 -44.52 -9.23
N ARG A 744 -26.13 -43.43 -8.71
CA ARG A 744 -26.45 -42.07 -9.17
C ARG A 744 -26.17 -41.85 -10.66
N ALA A 745 -25.06 -42.41 -11.18
CA ALA A 745 -24.74 -42.31 -12.60
C ALA A 745 -25.74 -43.07 -13.48
N LEU A 746 -26.25 -44.20 -13.00
CA LEU A 746 -27.30 -44.99 -13.67
C LEU A 746 -28.66 -44.27 -13.60
N ASP A 747 -29.03 -43.73 -12.45
CA ASP A 747 -30.30 -43.02 -12.23
C ASP A 747 -30.39 -41.74 -13.06
N ARG A 748 -29.27 -41.02 -13.19
CA ARG A 748 -29.15 -39.84 -14.06
C ARG A 748 -29.10 -40.20 -15.55
N GLY A 749 -29.06 -41.48 -15.88
CA GLY A 749 -28.98 -41.97 -17.26
C GLY A 749 -27.67 -41.57 -17.95
N GLU A 750 -26.61 -41.30 -17.21
CA GLU A 750 -25.26 -41.00 -17.72
C GLU A 750 -24.46 -42.27 -18.00
N LEU A 751 -24.85 -43.38 -17.38
CA LEU A 751 -24.40 -44.73 -17.64
C LEU A 751 -25.62 -45.66 -17.77
N GLN A 752 -25.44 -46.80 -18.44
CA GLN A 752 -26.44 -47.85 -18.55
C GLN A 752 -25.83 -49.22 -18.25
N LEU A 753 -26.58 -50.04 -17.52
CA LEU A 753 -26.23 -51.43 -17.26
C LEU A 753 -26.90 -52.35 -18.28
N VAL A 754 -26.10 -52.91 -19.19
CA VAL A 754 -26.57 -53.83 -20.25
C VAL A 754 -25.93 -55.18 -20.08
N ARG A 755 -26.73 -56.21 -19.76
CA ARG A 755 -26.28 -57.61 -19.58
C ARG A 755 -25.10 -57.75 -18.60
N GLY A 756 -25.11 -56.97 -17.51
CA GLY A 756 -24.06 -56.98 -16.48
C GLY A 756 -22.83 -56.10 -16.76
N TYR A 757 -22.84 -55.35 -17.87
CA TYR A 757 -21.75 -54.44 -18.25
C TYR A 757 -22.22 -52.99 -18.31
N LEU A 758 -21.37 -52.07 -17.87
CA LEU A 758 -21.61 -50.63 -17.89
C LEU A 758 -21.18 -50.02 -19.22
N ARG A 759 -22.01 -49.13 -19.76
CA ARG A 759 -21.78 -48.43 -21.02
C ARG A 759 -22.33 -47.01 -20.94
N PHE A 760 -21.78 -46.11 -21.75
CA PHE A 760 -22.41 -44.83 -21.98
C PHE A 760 -23.70 -45.01 -22.80
N PRO A 761 -24.77 -44.24 -22.50
CA PRO A 761 -26.06 -44.29 -23.17
C PRO A 761 -25.99 -44.13 -24.69
N ASN A 762 -24.92 -43.50 -25.16
CA ASN A 762 -24.53 -43.39 -26.56
C ASN A 762 -23.10 -43.91 -26.71
N GLY A 763 -22.93 -45.20 -26.96
CA GLY A 763 -21.61 -45.79 -27.22
C GLY A 763 -21.25 -45.73 -28.71
N ALA A 764 -20.32 -44.83 -29.04
CA ALA A 764 -19.65 -44.61 -30.34
C ALA A 764 -20.49 -43.97 -31.47
#